data_AF-A0A7S2JY88-F1
#
_entry.id   AF-A0A7S2JY88-F1
#
_cell.length_a   1.000
_cell.length_b   1.000
_cell.length_c   1.000
_cell.angle_alpha   90.00
_cell.angle_beta   90.00
_cell.angle_gamma   90.00
#
_symmetry.space_group_name_H-M   'P 1'
#
loop_
_entity.id
_entity.type
_entity.pdbx_description
1 polymer ?
#
loop_
_entity_poly.entity_id
_entity_poly.type
_entity_poly.pdbx_seq_one_letter_code
_entity_poly.pdbx_strand_id
1 'polypeptide(L)'
;CELPATDHVAGIQHLQRAGSTLDQQLILGSWRHVPANVVHHRSHRSNRERRSERDIEEESDPDECLGGSGSSSSGMSGSDSSTDRPSSAGKWTPQCCLGFEGWLREHMGSRNKFLSIVAFVIIDAGRREAEEWNGPDVDVNPMSISVVVHFLTVAVGLMLCWAIDGRAMVGTVLNFHCLWRWAWIAGLMLAQFYLQAVGVHMGLNASWVDMLSYTNVPIALLVSSLIFKRKYGKLEVLAVAMLTLGIGAYIVLRVRCMEKGCMEMYSSMDSKKSGGVVIVLLSTVVGILAWTLSERIVKGFSPGVLASRGNHRAEVIRVMVVHLAFCQLLFQGINWVAHSTMHKGSILGGTSERPPWFGFWKLRSYLMVLAYVLHMFLTCYIIKHFSTVTWVLTQVVASLLQTSISDPVLHRYDFSKRAMQSFMIAPTIVLSALIFQTGRLNVERIQRRLGVRPPRTEQASLPERLHGLLPSNLRRVMRCRTSDESTLQGSSSPSSSGTDLELNVPQGATQAKARKSGMADPMALAKSRMLDVTRLAAKYASVIMYILSQACRENFSQKAQSSQVIVPQSLNVATAFAGLVVAAGSTWWQHGWQGVRQACNPYKVAKFLLPAAFFAVSAFFGSMAFAMGASAAAKDAAGRIYTPAAALLSRWILGKFYMWLEWLALVILTLSCTVFGLLDTSGSGAASLMGITCALLSGLTSAINSLVMERLMRDETDSYIVQSVRLNIGSLLFNGLLLFVMGWIGDAEHPPRPDLAFWNYRPMSWECSQAGSCAADGAFLFAGPEPSNAAELACACGRGVFVGWGASWVVYAALASGVVYSWVTGLVVKQFSSIYRSVADGIMLLVLYFALTPLMDQTPFPIQDMAKLCVVLMVPLSGTTFSYAAWEMQQAIETAEGAGACTGDDDGARGGGAMGEDSSRACGADGGEGCECGNDVRATSSSAGAGASGGAKVDSRGLDSRAVAPAAARAAGSAGAGGAMGGA
;
A
#
# COMPACT_ATOMS: atom_id res chain seq x y z
N CYS A 1 56.96 -34.98 44.14
CA CYS A 1 55.79 -35.86 44.29
C CYS A 1 54.67 -35.37 43.39
N GLU A 2 54.11 -36.30 42.65
CA GLU A 2 53.09 -36.16 41.60
C GLU A 2 51.65 -35.95 42.13
N LEU A 3 50.80 -35.33 41.29
CA LEU A 3 49.34 -35.53 41.10
C LEU A 3 48.33 -35.12 42.24
N PRO A 4 47.01 -34.99 41.97
CA PRO A 4 46.34 -34.15 40.95
C PRO A 4 45.02 -33.44 41.41
N ALA A 5 44.53 -32.56 40.52
CA ALA A 5 43.18 -32.02 40.23
C ALA A 5 41.95 -32.33 41.13
N THR A 6 41.16 -31.28 41.44
CA THR A 6 39.73 -31.12 41.02
C THR A 6 39.14 -29.77 41.49
N ASP A 7 38.41 -29.12 40.57
CA ASP A 7 37.28 -28.18 40.69
C ASP A 7 37.26 -27.06 41.75
N HIS A 8 37.41 -25.80 41.29
CA HIS A 8 36.79 -24.62 41.92
C HIS A 8 36.63 -23.46 40.92
N VAL A 9 35.40 -23.20 40.46
CA VAL A 9 34.93 -21.83 40.16
C VAL A 9 33.48 -21.72 40.65
N ALA A 10 33.35 -21.37 41.93
CA ALA A 10 32.15 -20.80 42.50
C ALA A 10 32.60 -19.53 43.24
N GLY A 11 32.18 -18.36 42.76
CA GLY A 11 32.45 -17.11 43.45
C GLY A 11 32.45 -15.89 42.53
N ILE A 12 31.42 -15.06 42.68
CA ILE A 12 31.33 -13.59 42.52
C ILE A 12 30.03 -13.23 41.76
N GLN A 13 28.90 -13.26 42.47
CA GLN A 13 27.69 -12.48 42.15
C GLN A 13 26.95 -12.12 43.45
N HIS A 14 27.65 -11.46 44.37
CA HIS A 14 27.03 -10.83 45.54
C HIS A 14 27.77 -9.55 45.90
N LEU A 15 27.76 -8.55 45.01
CA LEU A 15 28.15 -7.17 45.31
C LEU A 15 27.72 -6.23 44.17
N GLN A 16 26.40 -6.01 44.03
CA GLN A 16 25.86 -4.86 43.27
C GLN A 16 24.39 -4.55 43.63
N ARG A 17 24.10 -4.54 44.94
CA ARG A 17 22.87 -3.96 45.51
C ARG A 17 23.20 -3.14 46.75
N ALA A 18 23.86 -2.00 46.56
CA ALA A 18 23.90 -0.88 47.51
C ALA A 18 24.61 0.29 46.83
N GLY A 19 23.86 1.26 46.31
CA GLY A 19 24.45 2.46 45.69
C GLY A 19 23.49 3.22 44.77
N SER A 20 22.42 3.79 45.33
CA SER A 20 21.75 5.01 44.80
C SER A 20 20.52 5.35 45.65
N THR A 21 20.79 5.71 46.90
CA THR A 21 19.86 6.49 47.73
C THR A 21 20.67 7.58 48.42
N LEU A 22 20.96 8.65 47.70
CA LEU A 22 21.20 10.00 48.24
C LEU A 22 21.21 10.98 47.04
N ASP A 23 20.70 12.19 47.27
CA ASP A 23 20.55 13.31 46.33
C ASP A 23 19.31 13.34 45.41
N GLN A 24 18.14 13.56 46.01
CA GLN A 24 17.09 14.42 45.44
C GLN A 24 16.04 14.85 46.49
N GLN A 25 16.51 15.43 47.60
CA GLN A 25 15.66 16.22 48.50
C GLN A 25 16.25 17.62 48.65
N LEU A 26 15.90 18.52 47.73
CA LEU A 26 15.82 19.97 47.98
C LEU A 26 15.18 20.63 46.76
N ILE A 27 14.30 21.60 47.03
CA ILE A 27 13.41 22.34 46.11
C ILE A 27 12.01 21.71 45.95
N LEU A 28 11.31 21.59 47.07
CA LEU A 28 9.85 21.76 47.13
C LEU A 28 9.59 23.07 47.86
N GLY A 29 9.17 24.10 47.13
CA GLY A 29 8.87 25.41 47.69
C GLY A 29 7.91 26.18 46.79
N SER A 30 6.66 26.22 47.24
CA SER A 30 5.59 27.11 46.78
C SER A 30 4.92 26.74 45.45
N TRP A 31 3.59 26.59 45.50
CA TRP A 31 2.58 27.32 44.72
C TRP A 31 1.26 26.55 44.85
N ARG A 32 0.49 26.91 45.89
CA ARG A 32 -0.95 26.63 46.00
C ARG A 32 -1.69 27.97 45.90
N HIS A 33 -2.73 27.96 45.05
CA HIS A 33 -3.93 28.80 45.04
C HIS A 33 -3.90 30.22 44.42
N VAL A 34 -5.13 30.57 44.01
CA VAL A 34 -5.73 31.88 43.66
C VAL A 34 -5.77 32.16 42.13
N PRO A 35 -6.83 32.78 41.55
CA PRO A 35 -8.17 32.24 41.31
C PRO A 35 -8.65 32.51 39.86
N ALA A 36 -9.85 32.02 39.52
CA ALA A 36 -10.59 32.47 38.35
C ALA A 36 -11.19 33.87 38.59
N ASN A 37 -10.94 34.83 37.69
CA ASN A 37 -11.88 35.92 37.36
C ASN A 37 -11.49 36.70 36.09
N VAL A 38 -12.43 36.70 35.14
CA VAL A 38 -12.95 37.79 34.30
C VAL A 38 -12.01 38.96 33.95
N VAL A 39 -11.73 39.15 32.64
CA VAL A 39 -11.79 40.48 31.97
C VAL A 39 -12.26 40.31 30.52
N HIS A 40 -13.43 40.89 30.24
CA HIS A 40 -13.91 41.27 28.91
C HIS A 40 -13.02 42.39 28.35
N HIS A 41 -12.55 42.30 27.10
CA HIS A 41 -12.28 43.50 26.32
C HIS A 41 -12.69 43.33 24.85
N ARG A 42 -13.81 44.01 24.54
CA ARG A 42 -14.12 44.54 23.20
C ARG A 42 -12.98 45.46 22.75
N SER A 43 -12.62 45.40 21.48
CA SER A 43 -12.13 46.57 20.75
C SER A 43 -12.59 46.52 19.29
N HIS A 44 -13.04 47.68 18.84
CA HIS A 44 -13.72 48.00 17.59
C HIS A 44 -12.72 48.32 16.47
N ARG A 45 -13.20 48.18 15.22
CA ARG A 45 -12.91 48.98 14.01
C ARG A 45 -11.44 49.21 13.61
N SER A 46 -11.12 48.82 12.38
CA SER A 46 -10.78 49.80 11.34
C SER A 46 -11.01 49.19 9.95
N ASN A 47 -11.58 50.00 9.06
CA ASN A 47 -11.98 49.70 7.70
C ASN A 47 -11.61 50.95 6.87
N ARG A 48 -11.14 50.78 5.62
CA ARG A 48 -10.50 51.75 4.67
C ARG A 48 -8.97 51.79 4.79
N GLU A 49 -8.16 51.85 3.72
CA GLU A 49 -8.28 52.34 2.32
C GLU A 49 -7.64 51.31 1.35
N ARG A 50 -8.07 50.98 0.12
CA ARG A 50 -8.36 51.67 -1.17
C ARG A 50 -7.19 52.36 -1.90
N ARG A 51 -7.08 51.98 -3.19
CA ARG A 51 -6.29 52.51 -4.35
C ARG A 51 -4.87 51.95 -4.48
N SER A 52 -4.34 51.68 -5.67
CA SER A 52 -4.75 51.75 -7.08
C SER A 52 -3.83 50.78 -7.84
N GLU A 53 -4.26 50.10 -8.90
CA GLU A 53 -3.94 50.53 -10.26
C GLU A 53 -4.93 49.92 -11.27
N ARG A 54 -5.57 50.84 -11.99
CA ARG A 54 -6.18 50.77 -13.34
C ARG A 54 -5.06 51.08 -14.35
N ASP A 55 -5.07 50.83 -15.65
CA ASP A 55 -5.96 50.31 -16.70
C ASP A 55 -5.03 50.16 -17.96
N ILE A 56 -5.61 50.00 -19.17
CA ILE A 56 -5.08 50.14 -20.56
C ILE A 56 -4.84 48.77 -21.22
N GLU A 57 -5.48 48.35 -22.34
CA GLU A 57 -6.34 48.90 -23.42
C GLU A 57 -7.11 47.67 -24.01
N GLU A 58 -8.41 47.70 -24.39
CA GLU A 58 -9.00 48.22 -25.67
C GLU A 58 -8.36 47.58 -26.93
N GLU A 59 -9.03 47.14 -28.01
CA GLU A 59 -10.36 47.38 -28.58
C GLU A 59 -10.58 46.43 -29.80
N SER A 60 -11.80 46.45 -30.37
CA SER A 60 -12.24 46.07 -31.73
C SER A 60 -12.73 44.62 -31.98
N ASP A 61 -13.81 44.35 -32.71
CA ASP A 61 -15.14 44.98 -32.98
C ASP A 61 -15.93 43.89 -33.75
N PRO A 62 -17.24 44.06 -34.07
CA PRO A 62 -18.20 42.97 -34.25
C PRO A 62 -18.53 42.69 -35.72
N ASP A 63 -19.30 41.62 -35.98
CA ASP A 63 -20.27 41.66 -37.08
C ASP A 63 -21.43 40.67 -36.92
N GLU A 64 -22.58 41.17 -37.35
CA GLU A 64 -23.92 40.63 -37.32
C GLU A 64 -24.12 39.42 -38.25
N CYS A 65 -25.13 38.58 -37.95
CA CYS A 65 -26.12 38.20 -38.96
C CYS A 65 -27.40 37.63 -38.32
N LEU A 66 -28.50 38.28 -38.69
CA LEU A 66 -29.90 38.04 -38.36
C LEU A 66 -30.49 36.82 -39.09
N GLY A 67 -31.59 36.27 -38.56
CA GLY A 67 -32.74 35.91 -39.41
C GLY A 67 -33.47 34.58 -39.16
N GLY A 68 -34.76 34.68 -38.81
CA GLY A 68 -35.84 33.72 -39.16
C GLY A 68 -36.36 32.86 -37.99
N SER A 69 -37.42 33.18 -37.23
CA SER A 69 -38.85 33.39 -37.50
C SER A 69 -39.70 32.14 -37.75
N GLY A 70 -40.71 31.92 -36.89
CA GLY A 70 -41.89 31.03 -37.09
C GLY A 70 -42.38 30.41 -35.76
N SER A 71 -43.24 31.09 -34.96
CA SER A 71 -44.72 30.91 -34.86
C SER A 71 -45.17 29.45 -34.66
N SER A 72 -46.04 29.01 -33.75
CA SER A 72 -47.14 29.55 -32.91
C SER A 72 -47.64 28.32 -32.11
N SER A 73 -48.17 28.36 -30.88
CA SER A 73 -49.52 28.81 -30.54
C SER A 73 -49.83 28.65 -29.02
N SER A 74 -50.39 29.72 -28.44
CA SER A 74 -51.50 29.79 -27.46
C SER A 74 -51.51 28.98 -26.14
N GLY A 75 -51.62 29.72 -25.01
CA GLY A 75 -52.12 29.15 -23.73
C GLY A 75 -52.00 30.05 -22.47
N MET A 76 -52.75 31.15 -22.43
CA MET A 76 -53.31 31.89 -21.26
C MET A 76 -52.59 31.97 -19.88
N SER A 77 -52.16 33.20 -19.58
CA SER A 77 -52.38 34.03 -18.37
C SER A 77 -52.15 33.48 -16.95
N GLY A 78 -51.24 34.14 -16.21
CA GLY A 78 -51.20 34.11 -14.74
C GLY A 78 -49.96 34.73 -14.08
N SER A 79 -49.88 36.07 -14.06
CA SER A 79 -49.28 36.94 -13.02
C SER A 79 -47.91 36.63 -12.37
N ASP A 80 -46.92 37.44 -12.74
CA ASP A 80 -45.96 38.20 -11.91
C ASP A 80 -45.48 37.67 -10.54
N SER A 81 -44.21 37.27 -10.49
CA SER A 81 -43.21 37.75 -9.51
C SER A 81 -41.83 37.17 -9.83
N SER A 82 -41.15 37.77 -10.80
CA SER A 82 -39.75 37.48 -11.15
C SER A 82 -38.82 38.02 -10.06
N THR A 83 -38.35 37.14 -9.18
CA THR A 83 -37.16 37.39 -8.36
C THR A 83 -35.93 36.91 -9.12
N ASP A 84 -35.04 37.87 -9.38
CA ASP A 84 -33.76 37.71 -10.06
C ASP A 84 -32.93 36.55 -9.48
N ARG A 85 -32.62 35.59 -10.34
CA ARG A 85 -31.56 34.59 -10.09
C ARG A 85 -30.22 35.22 -10.49
N PRO A 86 -29.25 35.37 -9.57
CA PRO A 86 -27.91 35.71 -9.97
C PRO A 86 -27.26 34.53 -10.69
N SER A 87 -26.70 34.85 -11.85
CA SER A 87 -25.75 34.05 -12.62
C SER A 87 -24.71 33.36 -11.71
N SER A 88 -24.60 32.05 -11.92
CA SER A 88 -23.69 31.13 -11.24
C SER A 88 -22.22 31.52 -11.44
N ALA A 89 -21.70 32.34 -10.54
CA ALA A 89 -20.26 32.40 -10.28
C ALA A 89 -19.83 31.06 -9.70
N GLY A 90 -18.85 30.40 -10.35
CA GLY A 90 -18.29 29.12 -9.96
C GLY A 90 -17.64 29.16 -8.57
N LYS A 91 -18.46 29.01 -7.52
CA LYS A 91 -18.00 28.73 -6.17
C LYS A 91 -17.53 27.28 -6.12
N TRP A 92 -16.23 27.07 -6.25
CA TRP A 92 -15.56 25.86 -5.77
C TRP A 92 -15.74 25.78 -4.25
N THR A 93 -16.84 25.17 -3.83
CA THR A 93 -17.02 24.77 -2.43
C THR A 93 -16.15 23.53 -2.16
N PRO A 94 -15.55 23.39 -0.97
CA PRO A 94 -14.75 22.22 -0.63
C PRO A 94 -15.68 21.02 -0.38
N GLN A 95 -16.12 20.37 -1.46
CA GLN A 95 -16.98 19.19 -1.49
C GLN A 95 -16.31 17.90 -0.95
N CYS A 96 -15.01 17.92 -0.63
CA CYS A 96 -14.26 16.71 -0.30
C CYS A 96 -14.71 16.03 1.01
N CYS A 97 -15.14 16.77 2.04
CA CYS A 97 -15.53 16.16 3.32
C CYS A 97 -16.99 15.67 3.36
N LEU A 98 -17.93 16.42 2.77
CA LEU A 98 -19.32 15.96 2.59
C LEU A 98 -19.43 14.83 1.55
N GLY A 99 -18.49 14.78 0.60
CA GLY A 99 -18.35 13.70 -0.36
C GLY A 99 -18.04 12.35 0.29
N PHE A 100 -17.30 12.31 1.40
CA PHE A 100 -16.93 11.03 2.02
C PHE A 100 -18.11 10.33 2.71
N GLU A 101 -18.97 11.07 3.43
CA GLU A 101 -20.19 10.49 4.00
C GLU A 101 -21.17 10.06 2.91
N GLY A 102 -21.38 10.92 1.90
CA GLY A 102 -22.20 10.58 0.73
C GLY A 102 -21.68 9.33 0.01
N TRP A 103 -20.36 9.23 -0.17
CA TRP A 103 -19.68 8.08 -0.73
C TRP A 103 -19.87 6.83 0.14
N LEU A 104 -19.61 6.90 1.45
CA LEU A 104 -19.83 5.78 2.37
C LEU A 104 -21.28 5.29 2.35
N ARG A 105 -22.24 6.22 2.37
CA ARG A 105 -23.67 5.95 2.31
C ARG A 105 -24.06 5.27 0.99
N GLU A 106 -23.51 5.72 -0.13
CA GLU A 106 -23.78 5.12 -1.42
C GLU A 106 -23.15 3.72 -1.55
N HIS A 107 -21.97 3.48 -0.95
CA HIS A 107 -21.20 2.25 -1.14
C HIS A 107 -21.55 1.12 -0.16
N MET A 108 -21.91 1.41 1.10
CA MET A 108 -22.27 0.38 2.09
C MET A 108 -23.74 -0.08 2.04
N GLY A 109 -24.55 0.52 1.17
CA GLY A 109 -25.97 0.21 1.00
C GLY A 109 -26.88 0.99 1.95
N SER A 110 -28.09 0.48 2.21
CA SER A 110 -29.08 1.14 3.08
C SER A 110 -28.49 1.53 4.44
N ARG A 111 -28.86 2.71 4.99
CA ARG A 111 -28.43 3.23 6.31
C ARG A 111 -28.38 2.18 7.42
N ASN A 112 -29.33 1.24 7.40
CA ASN A 112 -29.43 0.14 8.37
C ASN A 112 -28.22 -0.80 8.34
N LYS A 113 -27.70 -1.14 7.16
CA LYS A 113 -26.53 -2.02 6.98
C LYS A 113 -25.28 -1.41 7.60
N PHE A 114 -25.06 -0.12 7.35
CA PHE A 114 -23.95 0.62 7.94
C PHE A 114 -24.06 0.69 9.46
N LEU A 115 -25.23 1.07 9.99
CA LEU A 115 -25.48 1.12 11.44
C LEU A 115 -25.27 -0.24 12.10
N SER A 116 -25.65 -1.35 11.46
CA SER A 116 -25.40 -2.70 11.98
C SER A 116 -23.92 -3.06 12.02
N ILE A 117 -23.12 -2.66 11.03
CA ILE A 117 -21.66 -2.85 11.04
C ILE A 117 -21.06 -2.06 12.21
N VAL A 118 -21.42 -0.79 12.37
CA VAL A 118 -20.93 0.07 13.46
C VAL A 118 -21.33 -0.49 14.83
N ALA A 119 -22.58 -0.92 15.00
CA ALA A 119 -23.05 -1.51 16.25
C ALA A 119 -22.29 -2.80 16.58
N PHE A 120 -22.02 -3.65 15.59
CA PHE A 120 -21.21 -4.85 15.79
C PHE A 120 -19.77 -4.52 16.16
N VAL A 121 -19.16 -3.53 15.52
CA VAL A 121 -17.80 -3.08 15.84
C VAL A 121 -17.70 -2.62 17.30
N ILE A 122 -18.66 -1.82 17.77
CA ILE A 122 -18.69 -1.33 19.16
C ILE A 122 -18.88 -2.49 20.15
N ILE A 123 -19.80 -3.41 19.83
CA ILE A 123 -20.11 -4.54 20.72
C ILE A 123 -18.98 -5.58 20.76
N ASP A 124 -18.31 -5.88 19.64
CA ASP A 124 -17.13 -6.76 19.65
C ASP A 124 -15.95 -6.12 20.38
N ALA A 125 -15.74 -4.81 20.22
CA ALA A 125 -14.74 -4.07 21.00
C ALA A 125 -15.05 -4.14 22.50
N GLY A 126 -16.30 -3.90 22.91
CA GLY A 126 -16.72 -4.01 24.30
C GLY A 126 -16.59 -5.42 24.87
N ARG A 127 -16.87 -6.45 24.06
CA ARG A 127 -16.70 -7.87 24.44
C ARG A 127 -15.23 -8.17 24.77
N ARG A 128 -14.29 -7.76 23.92
CA ARG A 128 -12.85 -7.98 24.14
C ARG A 128 -12.31 -7.23 25.33
N GLU A 129 -12.77 -5.99 25.53
CA GLU A 129 -12.37 -5.24 26.71
C GLU A 129 -12.88 -5.92 28.00
N ALA A 130 -14.09 -6.47 27.98
CA ALA A 130 -14.62 -7.25 29.08
C ALA A 130 -13.83 -8.55 29.35
N GLU A 131 -13.29 -9.20 28.30
CA GLU A 131 -12.37 -10.34 28.44
C GLU A 131 -11.06 -9.93 29.10
N GLU A 132 -10.45 -8.84 28.64
CA GLU A 132 -9.18 -8.33 29.17
C GLU A 132 -9.31 -7.89 30.64
N TRP A 133 -10.49 -7.40 31.05
CA TRP A 133 -10.78 -7.03 32.43
C TRP A 133 -10.97 -8.23 33.37
N ASN A 134 -11.31 -9.39 32.83
CA ASN A 134 -11.41 -10.64 33.58
C ASN A 134 -10.06 -11.35 33.61
N GLY A 135 -9.00 -10.59 33.89
CA GLY A 135 -7.64 -11.11 34.05
C GLY A 135 -7.55 -12.32 35.00
N PRO A 136 -6.36 -12.92 35.13
CA PRO A 136 -6.17 -14.23 35.78
C PRO A 136 -6.70 -14.34 37.22
N ASP A 137 -6.98 -13.22 37.90
CA ASP A 137 -7.44 -13.14 39.29
C ASP A 137 -8.94 -13.44 39.51
N VAL A 138 -9.63 -14.01 38.52
CA VAL A 138 -11.07 -14.30 38.62
C VAL A 138 -11.31 -15.81 38.70
N ASP A 139 -11.76 -16.29 39.86
CA ASP A 139 -12.16 -17.68 40.14
C ASP A 139 -13.38 -18.18 39.33
N VAL A 140 -13.76 -17.48 38.26
CA VAL A 140 -14.90 -17.85 37.43
C VAL A 140 -14.42 -18.75 36.30
N ASN A 141 -14.95 -19.97 36.27
CA ASN A 141 -14.68 -20.90 35.21
C ASN A 141 -15.20 -20.34 33.85
N PRO A 142 -14.33 -20.14 32.83
CA PRO A 142 -14.73 -19.59 31.54
C PRO A 142 -15.78 -20.45 30.81
N MET A 143 -15.81 -21.75 31.10
CA MET A 143 -16.82 -22.67 30.55
C MET A 143 -18.22 -22.35 31.07
N SER A 144 -18.32 -21.95 32.34
CA SER A 144 -19.60 -21.59 32.97
C SER A 144 -20.17 -20.30 32.38
N ILE A 145 -19.32 -19.31 32.10
CA ILE A 145 -19.71 -18.11 31.34
C ILE A 145 -20.25 -18.50 29.97
N SER A 146 -19.55 -19.36 29.24
CA SER A 146 -19.98 -19.82 27.91
C SER A 146 -21.34 -20.52 27.97
N VAL A 147 -21.56 -21.45 28.90
CA VAL A 147 -22.85 -22.13 29.07
C VAL A 147 -23.98 -21.13 29.35
N VAL A 148 -23.77 -20.17 30.25
CA VAL A 148 -24.77 -19.14 30.58
C VAL A 148 -25.07 -18.22 29.39
N VAL A 149 -24.04 -17.83 28.62
CA VAL A 149 -24.22 -17.04 27.38
C VAL A 149 -25.14 -17.76 26.39
N HIS A 150 -24.87 -19.04 26.12
CA HIS A 150 -25.68 -19.80 25.15
C HIS A 150 -27.09 -20.05 25.69
N PHE A 151 -27.25 -20.32 26.99
CA PHE A 151 -28.55 -20.45 27.64
C PHE A 151 -29.39 -19.17 27.49
N LEU A 152 -28.82 -18.00 27.83
CA LEU A 152 -29.51 -16.72 27.70
C LEU A 152 -29.80 -16.38 26.23
N THR A 153 -28.90 -16.72 25.31
CA THR A 153 -29.11 -16.50 23.87
C THR A 153 -30.29 -17.34 23.35
N VAL A 154 -30.42 -18.59 23.79
CA VAL A 154 -31.58 -19.44 23.49
C VAL A 154 -32.85 -18.86 24.10
N ALA A 155 -32.82 -18.48 25.38
CA ALA A 155 -33.99 -17.92 26.08
C ALA A 155 -34.49 -16.63 25.40
N VAL A 156 -33.61 -15.67 25.14
CA VAL A 156 -33.93 -14.42 24.44
C VAL A 156 -34.40 -14.70 23.01
N GLY A 157 -33.75 -15.61 22.29
CA GLY A 157 -34.15 -15.99 20.95
C GLY A 157 -35.54 -16.62 20.90
N LEU A 158 -35.87 -17.51 21.84
CA LEU A 158 -37.20 -18.11 21.98
C LEU A 158 -38.26 -17.06 22.33
N MET A 159 -37.97 -16.14 23.26
CA MET A 159 -38.87 -15.03 23.59
C MET A 159 -39.14 -14.13 22.39
N LEU A 160 -38.10 -13.74 21.63
CA LEU A 160 -38.25 -12.91 20.44
C LEU A 160 -39.05 -13.59 19.34
N CYS A 161 -38.83 -14.89 19.14
CA CYS A 161 -39.60 -15.63 18.16
C CYS A 161 -41.04 -15.85 18.61
N TRP A 162 -41.29 -16.14 19.89
CA TRP A 162 -42.65 -16.26 20.43
C TRP A 162 -43.42 -14.94 20.33
N ALA A 163 -42.78 -13.82 20.66
CA ALA A 163 -43.39 -12.50 20.61
C ALA A 163 -43.80 -12.07 19.19
N ILE A 164 -43.08 -12.53 18.17
CA ILE A 164 -43.31 -12.09 16.78
C ILE A 164 -44.14 -13.11 16.00
N ASP A 165 -43.84 -14.41 16.15
CA ASP A 165 -44.37 -15.48 15.30
C ASP A 165 -45.41 -16.37 16.04
N GLY A 166 -45.59 -16.16 17.35
CA GLY A 166 -46.58 -16.85 18.17
C GLY A 166 -46.38 -18.38 18.27
N ARG A 167 -47.48 -19.14 18.44
CA ARG A 167 -47.44 -20.60 18.64
C ARG A 167 -46.94 -21.39 17.43
N ALA A 168 -47.09 -20.84 16.22
CA ALA A 168 -46.67 -21.51 14.98
C ALA A 168 -45.15 -21.75 14.91
N MET A 169 -44.37 -20.99 15.70
CA MET A 169 -42.92 -21.07 15.76
C MET A 169 -42.40 -22.35 16.42
N VAL A 170 -43.11 -22.92 17.39
CA VAL A 170 -42.64 -24.09 18.18
C VAL A 170 -42.31 -25.28 17.26
N GLY A 171 -43.17 -25.56 16.28
CA GLY A 171 -42.94 -26.63 15.31
C GLY A 171 -41.76 -26.37 14.36
N THR A 172 -41.42 -25.10 14.11
CA THR A 172 -40.28 -24.74 13.25
C THR A 172 -38.96 -24.87 14.00
N VAL A 173 -38.95 -24.59 15.30
CA VAL A 173 -37.73 -24.61 16.14
C VAL A 173 -37.36 -25.98 16.65
N LEU A 174 -38.36 -26.84 16.86
CA LEU A 174 -38.15 -28.24 17.22
C LEU A 174 -37.93 -29.15 16.01
N ASN A 175 -37.67 -28.60 14.83
CA ASN A 175 -37.42 -29.40 13.64
C ASN A 175 -36.06 -30.10 13.75
N PHE A 176 -36.10 -31.40 14.05
CA PHE A 176 -34.90 -32.25 14.22
C PHE A 176 -33.94 -32.18 13.03
N HIS A 177 -34.44 -32.11 11.80
CA HIS A 177 -33.60 -32.02 10.61
C HIS A 177 -32.82 -30.69 10.55
N CYS A 178 -33.43 -29.59 11.02
CA CYS A 178 -32.74 -28.31 11.13
C CYS A 178 -31.71 -28.34 12.26
N LEU A 179 -32.09 -28.85 13.44
CA LEU A 179 -31.20 -29.02 14.59
C LEU A 179 -29.97 -29.87 14.26
N TRP A 180 -30.15 -31.00 13.57
CA TRP A 180 -29.04 -31.88 13.17
C TRP A 180 -27.99 -31.16 12.30
N ARG A 181 -28.43 -30.28 11.40
CA ARG A 181 -27.52 -29.51 10.55
C ARG A 181 -26.76 -28.46 11.33
N TRP A 182 -27.41 -27.80 12.28
CA TRP A 182 -26.77 -26.84 13.17
C TRP A 182 -25.86 -27.52 14.21
N ALA A 183 -26.14 -28.77 14.58
CA ALA A 183 -25.29 -29.55 15.46
C ALA A 183 -23.89 -29.77 14.89
N TRP A 184 -23.76 -30.03 13.58
CA TRP A 184 -22.45 -30.11 12.92
C TRP A 184 -21.64 -28.80 13.01
N ILE A 185 -22.30 -27.66 12.80
CA ILE A 185 -21.64 -26.34 12.91
C ILE A 185 -21.20 -26.10 14.36
N ALA A 186 -22.08 -26.36 15.33
CA ALA A 186 -21.77 -26.21 16.74
C ALA A 186 -20.62 -27.14 17.19
N GLY A 187 -20.58 -28.37 16.67
CA GLY A 187 -19.48 -29.32 16.90
C GLY A 187 -18.15 -28.82 16.36
N LEU A 188 -18.12 -28.24 15.16
CA LEU A 188 -16.91 -27.61 14.61
C LEU A 188 -16.47 -26.40 15.44
N MET A 189 -17.40 -25.58 15.92
CA MET A 189 -17.07 -24.46 16.82
C MET A 189 -16.52 -24.93 18.16
N LEU A 190 -17.05 -26.02 18.72
CA LEU A 190 -16.49 -26.66 19.92
C LEU A 190 -15.07 -27.18 19.66
N ALA A 191 -14.85 -27.83 18.52
CA ALA A 191 -13.54 -28.33 18.12
C ALA A 191 -12.52 -27.19 17.97
N GLN A 192 -12.91 -26.06 17.35
CA GLN A 192 -12.09 -24.85 17.30
C GLN A 192 -11.66 -24.42 18.72
N PHE A 193 -12.63 -24.26 19.63
CA PHE A 193 -12.36 -23.80 21.00
C PHE A 193 -11.40 -24.76 21.74
N TYR A 194 -11.61 -26.06 21.59
CA TYR A 194 -10.74 -27.07 22.21
C TYR A 194 -9.32 -27.04 21.62
N LEU A 195 -9.18 -26.93 20.29
CA LEU A 195 -7.86 -26.82 19.65
C LEU A 195 -7.11 -25.55 20.10
N GLN A 196 -7.79 -24.41 20.27
CA GLN A 196 -7.17 -23.21 20.82
C GLN A 196 -6.69 -23.43 22.27
N ALA A 197 -7.52 -24.05 23.11
CA ALA A 197 -7.14 -24.38 24.49
C ALA A 197 -5.92 -25.33 24.54
N VAL A 198 -5.89 -26.35 23.68
CA VAL A 198 -4.72 -27.25 23.54
C VAL A 198 -3.47 -26.47 23.12
N GLY A 199 -3.60 -25.51 22.19
CA GLY A 199 -2.51 -24.62 21.80
C GLY A 199 -1.92 -23.85 22.99
N VAL A 200 -2.77 -23.28 23.84
CA VAL A 200 -2.34 -22.59 25.07
C VAL A 200 -1.68 -23.58 26.05
N HIS A 201 -2.25 -24.77 26.24
CA HIS A 201 -1.66 -25.80 27.10
C HIS A 201 -0.30 -26.33 26.59
N MET A 202 -0.02 -26.22 25.29
CA MET A 202 1.30 -26.49 24.72
C MET A 202 2.33 -25.39 24.99
N GLY A 203 2.00 -24.39 25.79
CA GLY A 203 2.88 -23.27 26.14
C GLY A 203 2.89 -22.15 25.12
N LEU A 204 1.87 -22.07 24.25
CA LEU A 204 1.71 -20.92 23.36
C LEU A 204 1.08 -19.77 24.14
N ASN A 205 1.74 -18.60 24.15
CA ASN A 205 1.19 -17.45 24.85
C ASN A 205 -0.09 -16.97 24.17
N ALA A 206 -1.05 -16.45 24.95
CA ALA A 206 -2.34 -15.98 24.43
C ALA A 206 -2.19 -14.96 23.29
N SER A 207 -1.16 -14.12 23.35
CA SER A 207 -0.83 -13.17 22.28
C SER A 207 -0.47 -13.83 20.94
N TRP A 208 0.21 -14.98 20.97
CA TRP A 208 0.48 -15.78 19.78
C TRP A 208 -0.79 -16.44 19.25
N VAL A 209 -1.64 -16.94 20.15
CA VAL A 209 -2.94 -17.49 19.76
C VAL A 209 -3.78 -16.43 19.05
N ASP A 210 -3.82 -15.22 19.58
CA ASP A 210 -4.49 -14.08 18.97
C ASP A 210 -3.87 -13.73 17.62
N MET A 211 -2.55 -13.58 17.54
CA MET A 211 -1.83 -13.28 16.30
C MET A 211 -2.13 -14.30 15.20
N LEU A 212 -2.03 -15.60 15.52
CA LEU A 212 -2.33 -16.69 14.58
C LEU A 212 -3.81 -16.72 14.20
N SER A 213 -4.71 -16.33 15.11
CA SER A 213 -6.14 -16.28 14.82
C SER A 213 -6.48 -15.26 13.72
N TYR A 214 -5.67 -14.22 13.49
CA TYR A 214 -5.87 -13.28 12.37
C TYR A 214 -5.50 -13.84 11.00
N THR A 215 -4.88 -15.03 10.92
CA THR A 215 -4.81 -15.80 9.67
C THR A 215 -6.19 -16.24 9.17
N ASN A 216 -7.23 -16.05 10.00
CA ASN A 216 -8.62 -16.26 9.63
C ASN A 216 -9.05 -15.44 8.39
N VAL A 217 -8.45 -14.28 8.10
CA VAL A 217 -8.83 -13.45 6.93
C VAL A 217 -8.50 -14.16 5.61
N PRO A 218 -7.24 -14.54 5.32
CA PRO A 218 -6.92 -15.24 4.07
C PRO A 218 -7.56 -16.63 4.02
N ILE A 219 -7.68 -17.32 5.17
CA ILE A 219 -8.38 -18.61 5.23
C ILE A 219 -9.88 -18.43 4.90
N ALA A 220 -10.53 -17.38 5.40
CA ALA A 220 -11.94 -17.09 5.07
C ALA A 220 -12.12 -16.77 3.58
N LEU A 221 -11.19 -16.05 2.97
CA LEU A 221 -11.19 -15.80 1.54
C LEU A 221 -11.11 -17.12 0.75
N LEU A 222 -10.15 -17.98 1.10
CA LEU A 222 -9.90 -19.27 0.45
C LEU A 222 -11.09 -20.23 0.62
N VAL A 223 -11.57 -20.43 1.84
CA VAL A 223 -12.71 -21.31 2.13
C VAL A 223 -13.99 -20.78 1.48
N SER A 224 -14.21 -19.46 1.49
CA SER A 224 -15.37 -18.86 0.82
C SER A 224 -15.30 -19.02 -0.71
N SER A 225 -14.10 -18.96 -1.29
CA SER A 225 -13.87 -19.24 -2.72
C SER A 225 -14.22 -20.69 -3.05
N LEU A 226 -13.75 -21.64 -2.24
CA LEU A 226 -14.00 -23.08 -2.44
C LEU A 226 -15.49 -23.44 -2.27
N ILE A 227 -16.13 -22.98 -1.20
CA ILE A 227 -17.50 -23.38 -0.84
C ILE A 227 -18.56 -22.70 -1.71
N PHE A 228 -18.40 -21.39 -1.97
CA PHE A 228 -19.39 -20.62 -2.76
C PHE A 228 -19.02 -20.46 -4.23
N LYS A 229 -17.88 -21.03 -4.67
CA LYS A 229 -17.31 -20.81 -6.02
C LYS A 229 -17.16 -19.32 -6.36
N ARG A 230 -16.93 -18.49 -5.35
CA ARG A 230 -16.75 -17.04 -5.51
C ARG A 230 -15.38 -16.78 -6.12
N LYS A 231 -15.34 -16.07 -7.25
CA LYS A 231 -14.10 -15.57 -7.82
C LYS A 231 -13.75 -14.27 -7.12
N TYR A 232 -12.55 -14.22 -6.54
CA TYR A 232 -11.99 -12.99 -5.98
C TYR A 232 -11.01 -12.38 -6.98
N GLY A 233 -11.08 -11.06 -7.15
CA GLY A 233 -10.19 -10.30 -8.01
C GLY A 233 -8.78 -10.22 -7.44
N LYS A 234 -7.80 -9.89 -8.28
CA LYS A 234 -6.40 -9.76 -7.86
C LYS A 234 -6.23 -8.67 -6.79
N LEU A 235 -6.94 -7.54 -6.93
CA LEU A 235 -6.95 -6.47 -5.95
C LEU A 235 -7.52 -6.91 -4.58
N GLU A 236 -8.56 -7.75 -4.56
CA GLU A 236 -9.12 -8.27 -3.31
C GLU A 236 -8.12 -9.19 -2.58
N VAL A 237 -7.43 -10.05 -3.32
CA VAL A 237 -6.40 -10.95 -2.76
C VAL A 237 -5.22 -10.14 -2.20
N LEU A 238 -4.73 -9.14 -2.95
CA LEU A 238 -3.65 -8.26 -2.49
C LEU A 238 -4.05 -7.44 -1.25
N ALA A 239 -5.29 -6.92 -1.21
CA ALA A 239 -5.80 -6.19 -0.06
C ALA A 239 -5.89 -7.07 1.20
N VAL A 240 -6.31 -8.33 1.06
CA VAL A 240 -6.32 -9.30 2.17
C VAL A 240 -4.90 -9.62 2.65
N ALA A 241 -3.94 -9.77 1.73
CA ALA A 241 -2.54 -9.98 2.11
C ALA A 241 -1.97 -8.79 2.90
N MET A 242 -2.17 -7.56 2.42
CA MET A 242 -1.75 -6.34 3.14
C MET A 242 -2.43 -6.22 4.50
N LEU A 243 -3.73 -6.49 4.58
CA LEU A 243 -4.47 -6.46 5.84
C LEU A 243 -3.93 -7.48 6.84
N THR A 244 -3.63 -8.71 6.40
CA THR A 244 -3.07 -9.76 7.27
C THR A 244 -1.71 -9.37 7.82
N LEU A 245 -0.82 -8.84 6.95
CA LEU A 245 0.51 -8.37 7.36
C LEU A 245 0.43 -7.15 8.28
N GLY A 246 -0.44 -6.19 7.98
CA GLY A 246 -0.66 -5.01 8.82
C GLY A 246 -1.12 -5.37 10.23
N ILE A 247 -2.08 -6.31 10.35
CA ILE A 247 -2.53 -6.81 11.66
C ILE A 247 -1.40 -7.54 12.39
N GLY A 248 -0.65 -8.40 11.68
CA GLY A 248 0.51 -9.09 12.24
C GLY A 248 1.52 -8.11 12.82
N ALA A 249 1.89 -7.06 12.06
CA ALA A 249 2.76 -6.00 12.53
C ALA A 249 2.19 -5.27 13.75
N TYR A 250 0.91 -4.91 13.71
CA TYR A 250 0.23 -4.19 14.80
C TYR A 250 0.27 -4.98 16.11
N ILE A 251 -0.02 -6.29 16.06
CA ILE A 251 -0.04 -7.15 17.25
C ILE A 251 1.37 -7.38 17.77
N VAL A 252 2.34 -7.67 16.89
CA VAL A 252 3.74 -7.84 17.30
C VAL A 252 4.23 -6.58 18.02
N LEU A 253 3.84 -5.38 17.58
CA LEU A 253 4.17 -4.13 18.28
C LEU A 253 3.47 -3.96 19.61
N ARG A 254 2.21 -4.38 19.72
CA ARG A 254 1.50 -4.41 21.00
C ARG A 254 2.20 -5.33 22.00
N VAL A 255 2.68 -6.49 21.56
CA VAL A 255 3.34 -7.50 22.39
C VAL A 255 4.78 -7.13 22.76
N ARG A 256 5.56 -6.56 21.84
CA ARG A 256 6.98 -6.20 22.04
C ARG A 256 7.24 -5.28 23.24
N CYS A 257 6.28 -4.44 23.62
CA CYS A 257 6.43 -3.51 24.74
C CYS A 257 6.23 -4.17 26.12
N MET A 258 5.76 -5.43 26.18
CA MET A 258 5.41 -6.08 27.44
C MET A 258 6.61 -6.53 28.28
N GLU A 259 7.74 -6.87 27.67
CA GLU A 259 8.85 -7.50 28.40
C GLU A 259 10.20 -6.91 28.01
N LYS A 260 10.95 -6.44 29.02
CA LYS A 260 12.39 -6.08 28.90
C LYS A 260 13.28 -7.25 28.42
N GLY A 261 12.73 -8.46 28.20
CA GLY A 261 13.40 -9.67 27.71
C GLY A 261 12.84 -10.27 26.41
N CYS A 262 12.00 -9.55 25.65
CA CYS A 262 11.25 -10.09 24.49
C CYS A 262 12.09 -10.70 23.34
N MET A 263 13.42 -10.49 23.29
CA MET A 263 14.29 -11.19 22.34
C MET A 263 14.43 -12.70 22.66
N GLU A 264 14.26 -13.11 23.92
CA GLU A 264 14.34 -14.53 24.32
C GLU A 264 13.10 -15.33 23.89
N MET A 265 11.95 -14.68 23.71
CA MET A 265 10.71 -15.35 23.33
C MET A 265 10.79 -15.99 21.92
N TYR A 266 11.53 -15.34 21.01
CA TYR A 266 11.69 -15.80 19.63
C TYR A 266 12.85 -16.79 19.45
N SER A 267 13.87 -16.75 20.31
CA SER A 267 15.06 -17.61 20.19
C SER A 267 14.84 -19.04 20.68
N SER A 268 13.83 -19.27 21.54
CA SER A 268 13.40 -20.62 21.97
C SER A 268 12.04 -20.98 21.38
N MET A 269 11.97 -21.09 20.05
CA MET A 269 10.89 -21.84 19.39
C MET A 269 11.19 -23.34 19.49
N ASP A 270 11.13 -23.88 20.71
CA ASP A 270 11.33 -25.32 20.95
C ASP A 270 10.32 -26.12 20.12
N SER A 271 10.69 -27.36 19.74
CA SER A 271 9.83 -28.26 18.95
C SER A 271 8.42 -28.39 19.51
N LYS A 272 8.25 -28.35 20.84
CA LYS A 272 6.94 -28.35 21.52
C LYS A 272 6.08 -27.11 21.18
N LYS A 273 6.66 -25.91 21.16
CA LYS A 273 5.95 -24.67 20.83
C LYS A 273 5.52 -24.63 19.35
N SER A 274 6.33 -25.21 18.46
CA SER A 274 5.97 -25.32 17.04
C SER A 274 4.69 -26.14 16.81
N GLY A 275 4.47 -27.20 17.61
CA GLY A 275 3.23 -27.98 17.60
C GLY A 275 2.02 -27.14 18.00
N GLY A 276 2.15 -26.29 19.02
CA GLY A 276 1.11 -25.34 19.42
C GLY A 276 0.69 -24.40 18.30
N VAL A 277 1.65 -23.88 17.51
CA VAL A 277 1.36 -23.02 16.34
C VAL A 277 0.51 -23.76 15.30
N VAL A 278 0.88 -24.98 14.96
CA VAL A 278 0.14 -25.80 13.97
C VAL A 278 -1.29 -26.08 14.45
N ILE A 279 -1.46 -26.42 15.74
CA ILE A 279 -2.78 -26.68 16.33
C ILE A 279 -3.65 -25.43 16.31
N VAL A 280 -3.11 -24.25 16.62
CA VAL A 280 -3.86 -22.99 16.57
C VAL A 280 -4.23 -22.61 15.13
N LEU A 281 -3.33 -22.82 14.16
CA LEU A 281 -3.67 -22.63 12.74
C LEU A 281 -4.79 -23.58 12.30
N LEU A 282 -4.73 -24.85 12.69
CA LEU A 282 -5.80 -25.82 12.43
C LEU A 282 -7.12 -25.38 13.07
N SER A 283 -7.09 -24.88 14.31
CA SER A 283 -8.27 -24.33 14.99
C SER A 283 -8.92 -23.20 14.20
N THR A 284 -8.08 -22.33 13.60
CA THR A 284 -8.52 -21.19 12.81
C THR A 284 -9.22 -21.65 11.52
N VAL A 285 -8.68 -22.68 10.85
CA VAL A 285 -9.30 -23.32 9.68
C VAL A 285 -10.66 -23.92 10.04
N VAL A 286 -10.73 -24.69 11.13
CA VAL A 286 -11.98 -25.31 11.61
C VAL A 286 -13.03 -24.26 11.94
N GLY A 287 -12.64 -23.17 12.59
CA GLY A 287 -13.53 -22.06 12.93
C GLY A 287 -14.11 -21.37 11.70
N ILE A 288 -13.27 -21.01 10.73
CA ILE A 288 -13.72 -20.41 9.48
C ILE A 288 -14.60 -21.36 8.67
N LEU A 289 -14.29 -22.66 8.66
CA LEU A 289 -15.14 -23.66 8.03
C LEU A 289 -16.53 -23.70 8.68
N ALA A 290 -16.61 -23.68 10.01
CA ALA A 290 -17.88 -23.63 10.73
C ALA A 290 -18.71 -22.40 10.34
N TRP A 291 -18.10 -21.21 10.30
CA TRP A 291 -18.79 -19.96 9.96
C TRP A 291 -19.19 -19.87 8.48
N THR A 292 -18.39 -20.40 7.56
CA THR A 292 -18.73 -20.43 6.12
C THR A 292 -19.83 -21.44 5.81
N LEU A 293 -19.85 -22.58 6.52
CA LEU A 293 -20.98 -23.52 6.48
C LEU A 293 -22.25 -22.89 7.05
N SER A 294 -22.15 -22.16 8.16
CA SER A 294 -23.25 -21.36 8.70
C SER A 294 -23.79 -20.36 7.67
N GLU A 295 -22.92 -19.59 7.00
CA GLU A 295 -23.32 -18.69 5.90
C GLU A 295 -24.08 -19.44 4.81
N ARG A 296 -23.63 -20.65 4.44
CA ARG A 296 -24.26 -21.46 3.38
C ARG A 296 -25.67 -21.91 3.76
N ILE A 297 -25.89 -22.28 5.03
CA ILE A 297 -27.21 -22.62 5.55
C ILE A 297 -28.10 -21.37 5.62
N VAL A 298 -27.57 -20.26 6.16
CA VAL A 298 -28.27 -18.97 6.31
C VAL A 298 -28.76 -18.40 4.98
N LYS A 299 -27.95 -18.52 3.93
CA LYS A 299 -28.31 -18.01 2.60
C LYS A 299 -29.17 -18.97 1.77
N GLY A 300 -29.54 -20.14 2.32
CA GLY A 300 -30.43 -21.08 1.64
C GLY A 300 -29.80 -21.81 0.46
N PHE A 301 -28.47 -21.80 0.32
CA PHE A 301 -27.75 -22.54 -0.74
C PHE A 301 -27.75 -24.06 -0.52
N SER A 302 -28.27 -24.52 0.61
CA SER A 302 -28.50 -25.93 0.84
C SER A 302 -30.02 -26.15 0.87
N PRO A 303 -30.56 -27.01 -0.01
CA PRO A 303 -31.98 -27.30 -0.07
C PRO A 303 -32.42 -27.85 1.29
N GLY A 304 -33.19 -27.05 2.02
CA GLY A 304 -33.75 -27.40 3.32
C GLY A 304 -35.24 -27.12 3.32
N VAL A 305 -35.94 -27.73 4.27
CA VAL A 305 -37.41 -27.68 4.44
C VAL A 305 -37.97 -26.25 4.42
N LEU A 306 -37.18 -25.25 4.83
CA LEU A 306 -37.57 -23.84 4.82
C LEU A 306 -37.68 -23.20 3.41
N ALA A 307 -37.02 -23.77 2.39
CA ALA A 307 -37.12 -23.26 1.01
C ALA A 307 -38.48 -23.55 0.37
N SER A 308 -39.25 -24.52 0.91
CA SER A 308 -40.55 -24.94 0.37
C SER A 308 -41.68 -23.93 0.67
N ARG A 309 -41.55 -23.10 1.73
CA ARG A 309 -42.55 -22.07 2.07
C ARG A 309 -42.09 -20.71 1.52
N GLY A 310 -42.38 -20.48 0.25
CA GLY A 310 -41.85 -19.41 -0.61
C GLY A 310 -42.06 -17.94 -0.21
N ASN A 311 -42.29 -17.57 1.06
CA ASN A 311 -42.58 -16.17 1.40
C ASN A 311 -41.90 -15.54 2.64
N HIS A 312 -41.03 -16.22 3.40
CA HIS A 312 -40.52 -15.66 4.66
C HIS A 312 -38.98 -15.57 4.75
N ARG A 313 -38.37 -14.67 3.95
CA ARG A 313 -36.93 -14.39 4.06
C ARG A 313 -36.54 -13.62 5.34
N ALA A 314 -37.44 -12.87 5.97
CA ALA A 314 -37.11 -12.05 7.16
C ALA A 314 -37.12 -12.86 8.47
N GLU A 315 -38.09 -13.76 8.64
CA GLU A 315 -38.33 -14.55 9.87
C GLU A 315 -37.22 -15.57 10.18
N VAL A 316 -36.44 -15.93 9.17
CA VAL A 316 -35.43 -16.99 9.26
C VAL A 316 -34.26 -16.68 10.22
N ILE A 317 -33.92 -15.41 10.52
CA ILE A 317 -32.74 -15.11 11.38
C ILE A 317 -32.92 -15.61 12.80
N ARG A 318 -34.04 -15.24 13.42
CA ARG A 318 -34.24 -15.45 14.85
C ARG A 318 -34.27 -16.94 15.16
N VAL A 319 -34.97 -17.70 14.31
CA VAL A 319 -35.01 -19.16 14.35
C VAL A 319 -33.60 -19.74 14.21
N MET A 320 -32.78 -19.23 13.29
CA MET A 320 -31.40 -19.71 13.12
C MET A 320 -30.50 -19.45 14.32
N VAL A 321 -30.61 -18.27 14.93
CA VAL A 321 -29.87 -17.93 16.16
C VAL A 321 -30.22 -18.93 17.27
N VAL A 322 -31.51 -19.22 17.45
CA VAL A 322 -31.97 -20.19 18.46
C VAL A 322 -31.39 -21.58 18.20
N HIS A 323 -31.45 -22.08 16.96
CA HIS A 323 -30.91 -23.41 16.64
C HIS A 323 -29.39 -23.49 16.88
N LEU A 324 -28.63 -22.49 16.42
CA LEU A 324 -27.18 -22.45 16.61
C LEU A 324 -26.82 -22.40 18.09
N ALA A 325 -27.43 -21.48 18.85
CA ALA A 325 -27.17 -21.31 20.27
C ALA A 325 -27.61 -22.53 21.10
N PHE A 326 -28.70 -23.19 20.72
CA PHE A 326 -29.17 -24.41 21.38
C PHE A 326 -28.19 -25.57 21.18
N CYS A 327 -27.73 -25.79 19.94
CA CYS A 327 -26.72 -26.81 19.68
C CYS A 327 -25.40 -26.50 20.41
N GLN A 328 -24.95 -25.24 20.41
CA GLN A 328 -23.77 -24.83 21.18
C GLN A 328 -23.95 -25.04 22.68
N LEU A 329 -25.11 -24.72 23.24
CA LEU A 329 -25.43 -24.97 24.65
C LEU A 329 -25.30 -26.46 25.01
N LEU A 330 -25.81 -27.35 24.15
CA LEU A 330 -25.70 -28.80 24.37
C LEU A 330 -24.24 -29.26 24.38
N PHE A 331 -23.46 -28.87 23.35
CA PHE A 331 -22.06 -29.25 23.24
C PHE A 331 -21.18 -28.67 24.35
N GLN A 332 -21.40 -27.39 24.71
CA GLN A 332 -20.67 -26.74 25.80
C GLN A 332 -21.09 -27.29 27.17
N GLY A 333 -22.37 -27.65 27.34
CA GLY A 333 -22.86 -28.32 28.56
C GLY A 333 -22.20 -29.68 28.77
N ILE A 334 -22.10 -30.49 27.70
CA ILE A 334 -21.37 -31.77 27.74
C ILE A 334 -19.90 -31.54 28.10
N ASN A 335 -19.25 -30.57 27.45
CA ASN A 335 -17.84 -30.27 27.71
C ASN A 335 -17.61 -29.75 29.14
N TRP A 336 -18.52 -28.92 29.65
CA TRP A 336 -18.49 -28.39 31.01
C TRP A 336 -18.64 -29.52 32.05
N VAL A 337 -19.58 -30.44 31.84
CA VAL A 337 -19.74 -31.64 32.70
C VAL A 337 -18.50 -32.55 32.61
N ALA A 338 -17.99 -32.80 31.40
CA ALA A 338 -16.80 -33.62 31.17
C ALA A 338 -15.55 -33.04 31.86
N HIS A 339 -15.35 -31.73 31.76
CA HIS A 339 -14.25 -31.04 32.44
C HIS A 339 -14.39 -31.17 33.97
N SER A 340 -15.61 -31.02 34.51
CA SER A 340 -15.83 -31.21 35.95
C SER A 340 -15.64 -32.67 36.42
N THR A 341 -15.87 -33.67 35.57
CA THR A 341 -15.72 -35.08 35.93
C THR A 341 -14.27 -35.56 35.77
N MET A 342 -13.55 -35.12 34.74
CA MET A 342 -12.16 -35.52 34.48
C MET A 342 -11.19 -35.04 35.57
N HIS A 343 -11.42 -33.86 36.16
CA HIS A 343 -10.64 -33.41 37.33
C HIS A 343 -10.80 -34.29 38.57
N LYS A 344 -11.80 -35.18 38.63
CA LYS A 344 -11.95 -36.15 39.73
C LYS A 344 -11.00 -37.35 39.62
N GLY A 345 -10.37 -37.54 38.45
CA GLY A 345 -9.60 -38.75 38.11
C GLY A 345 -8.10 -38.56 38.00
N SER A 346 -7.52 -37.45 38.46
CA SER A 346 -6.05 -37.37 38.57
C SER A 346 -5.56 -38.42 39.56
N ILE A 347 -5.07 -39.53 39.01
CA ILE A 347 -4.35 -40.63 39.67
C ILE A 347 -3.11 -40.12 40.45
N LEU A 348 -2.74 -38.84 40.29
CA LEU A 348 -1.71 -38.14 41.04
C LEU A 348 -2.32 -37.20 42.11
N GLY A 349 -2.98 -37.78 43.12
CA GLY A 349 -3.01 -37.39 44.54
C GLY A 349 -3.09 -35.92 45.01
N GLY A 350 -3.44 -34.93 44.18
CA GLY A 350 -3.51 -33.54 44.59
C GLY A 350 -4.90 -33.14 45.12
N THR A 351 -5.02 -32.90 46.43
CA THR A 351 -6.25 -32.45 47.11
C THR A 351 -6.58 -30.97 46.88
N SER A 352 -6.39 -30.46 45.65
CA SER A 352 -6.79 -29.09 45.32
C SER A 352 -8.32 -28.98 45.38
N GLU A 353 -8.82 -28.08 46.24
CA GLU A 353 -10.25 -27.78 46.36
C GLU A 353 -10.85 -27.51 44.99
N ARG A 354 -11.95 -28.20 44.66
CA ARG A 354 -12.60 -28.02 43.36
C ARG A 354 -13.11 -26.59 43.26
N PRO A 355 -12.77 -25.83 42.19
CA PRO A 355 -13.43 -24.56 41.97
C PRO A 355 -14.94 -24.80 41.83
N PRO A 356 -15.79 -24.03 42.53
CA PRO A 356 -17.24 -24.19 42.44
C PRO A 356 -17.70 -24.01 40.99
N TRP A 357 -18.71 -24.78 40.58
CA TRP A 357 -19.17 -24.86 39.17
C TRP A 357 -19.44 -23.48 38.56
N PHE A 358 -19.97 -22.55 39.34
CA PHE A 358 -20.22 -21.20 38.88
C PHE A 358 -19.22 -20.17 39.42
N GLY A 359 -18.41 -20.45 40.44
CA GLY A 359 -17.55 -19.39 41.02
C GLY A 359 -18.35 -18.24 41.65
N PHE A 360 -17.66 -17.23 42.18
CA PHE A 360 -18.29 -15.98 42.61
C PHE A 360 -18.36 -14.99 41.43
N TRP A 361 -19.58 -14.76 40.91
CA TRP A 361 -19.79 -13.85 39.79
C TRP A 361 -19.75 -12.39 40.23
N LYS A 362 -18.82 -11.62 39.67
CA LYS A 362 -18.78 -10.16 39.85
C LYS A 362 -19.64 -9.49 38.78
N LEU A 363 -20.03 -8.22 38.99
CA LEU A 363 -20.77 -7.42 38.00
C LEU A 363 -20.13 -7.47 36.59
N ARG A 364 -18.80 -7.51 36.54
CA ARG A 364 -18.01 -7.63 35.30
C ARG A 364 -18.32 -8.92 34.52
N SER A 365 -18.51 -10.05 35.21
CA SER A 365 -18.87 -11.33 34.60
C SER A 365 -20.25 -11.25 33.95
N TYR A 366 -21.22 -10.59 34.60
CA TYR A 366 -22.55 -10.36 34.02
C TYR A 366 -22.53 -9.46 32.78
N LEU A 367 -21.74 -8.38 32.82
CA LEU A 367 -21.56 -7.49 31.66
C LEU A 367 -20.90 -8.21 30.49
N MET A 368 -19.91 -9.07 30.76
CA MET A 368 -19.30 -9.93 29.73
C MET A 368 -20.36 -10.86 29.12
N VAL A 369 -21.16 -11.56 29.92
CA VAL A 369 -22.23 -12.42 29.42
C VAL A 369 -23.21 -11.64 28.53
N LEU A 370 -23.62 -10.45 28.95
CA LEU A 370 -24.49 -9.59 28.14
C LEU A 370 -23.85 -9.20 26.79
N ALA A 371 -22.58 -8.80 26.80
CA ALA A 371 -21.84 -8.44 25.60
C ALA A 371 -21.74 -9.62 24.62
N TYR A 372 -21.50 -10.84 25.12
CA TYR A 372 -21.46 -12.05 24.31
C TYR A 372 -22.83 -12.42 23.70
N VAL A 373 -23.92 -12.30 24.47
CA VAL A 373 -25.28 -12.53 23.96
C VAL A 373 -25.56 -11.56 22.81
N LEU A 374 -25.32 -10.26 23.01
CA LEU A 374 -25.50 -9.24 21.96
C LEU A 374 -24.62 -9.51 20.73
N HIS A 375 -23.35 -9.88 20.96
CA HIS A 375 -22.41 -10.24 19.90
C HIS A 375 -22.90 -11.44 19.06
N MET A 376 -23.48 -12.47 19.68
CA MET A 376 -24.03 -13.63 18.95
C MET A 376 -25.19 -13.25 18.02
N PHE A 377 -26.13 -12.43 18.49
CA PHE A 377 -27.24 -11.94 17.67
C PHE A 377 -26.74 -11.10 16.48
N LEU A 378 -25.80 -10.18 16.73
CA LEU A 378 -25.24 -9.33 15.68
C LEU A 378 -24.38 -10.10 14.69
N THR A 379 -23.64 -11.10 15.14
CA THR A 379 -22.85 -11.99 14.27
C THR A 379 -23.75 -12.72 13.29
N CYS A 380 -24.84 -13.33 13.77
CA CYS A 380 -25.80 -14.02 12.90
C CYS A 380 -26.50 -13.05 11.93
N TYR A 381 -26.81 -11.83 12.40
CA TYR A 381 -27.36 -10.77 11.55
C TYR A 381 -26.39 -10.38 10.43
N ILE A 382 -25.10 -10.16 10.75
CA ILE A 382 -24.07 -9.83 9.77
C ILE A 382 -23.87 -10.96 8.77
N ILE A 383 -23.76 -12.21 9.23
CA ILE A 383 -23.54 -13.36 8.34
C ILE A 383 -24.70 -13.54 7.35
N LYS A 384 -25.93 -13.21 7.75
CA LYS A 384 -27.05 -13.22 6.82
C LYS A 384 -26.91 -12.15 5.75
N HIS A 385 -26.61 -10.91 6.14
CA HIS A 385 -26.64 -9.77 5.24
C HIS A 385 -25.34 -9.58 4.44
N PHE A 386 -24.22 -10.10 4.95
CA PHE A 386 -22.88 -9.95 4.41
C PHE A 386 -22.22 -11.33 4.21
N SER A 387 -20.96 -11.35 3.78
CA SER A 387 -20.19 -12.59 3.66
C SER A 387 -19.42 -12.89 4.95
N THR A 388 -19.04 -14.15 5.18
CA THR A 388 -18.12 -14.50 6.27
C THR A 388 -16.83 -13.70 6.18
N VAL A 389 -16.32 -13.43 4.97
CA VAL A 389 -15.12 -12.59 4.77
C VAL A 389 -15.35 -11.17 5.29
N THR A 390 -16.50 -10.56 4.98
CA THR A 390 -16.87 -9.23 5.49
C THR A 390 -16.99 -9.23 7.02
N TRP A 391 -17.54 -10.29 7.61
CA TRP A 391 -17.63 -10.44 9.05
C TRP A 391 -16.24 -10.47 9.71
N VAL A 392 -15.32 -11.30 9.20
CA VAL A 392 -13.93 -11.36 9.71
C VAL A 392 -13.24 -9.99 9.58
N LEU A 393 -13.40 -9.31 8.45
CA LEU A 393 -12.82 -7.96 8.27
C LEU A 393 -13.40 -6.94 9.25
N THR A 394 -14.69 -7.02 9.54
CA THR A 394 -15.33 -6.13 10.52
C THR A 394 -14.81 -6.41 11.93
N GLN A 395 -14.60 -7.68 12.26
CA GLN A 395 -14.00 -8.10 13.53
C GLN A 395 -12.57 -7.58 13.68
N VAL A 396 -11.76 -7.59 12.61
CA VAL A 396 -10.43 -6.96 12.60
C VAL A 396 -10.51 -5.48 12.94
N VAL A 397 -11.39 -4.74 12.26
CA VAL A 397 -11.55 -3.30 12.51
C VAL A 397 -12.00 -3.03 13.94
N ALA A 398 -12.89 -3.86 14.49
CA ALA A 398 -13.29 -3.79 15.90
C ALA A 398 -12.12 -4.00 16.86
N SER A 399 -11.24 -4.97 16.56
CA SER A 399 -10.01 -5.24 17.31
C SER A 399 -9.09 -4.02 17.35
N LEU A 400 -8.90 -3.39 16.18
CA LEU A 400 -8.03 -2.23 16.04
C LEU A 400 -8.60 -1.01 16.76
N LEU A 401 -9.90 -0.78 16.63
CA LEU A 401 -10.56 0.32 17.32
C LEU A 401 -10.54 0.13 18.83
N GLN A 402 -10.82 -1.08 19.32
CA GLN A 402 -10.70 -1.41 20.74
C GLN A 402 -9.29 -1.06 21.22
N THR A 403 -8.26 -1.67 20.65
CA THR A 403 -6.87 -1.46 21.10
C THR A 403 -6.39 -0.03 20.93
N SER A 404 -6.81 0.67 19.87
CA SER A 404 -6.44 2.09 19.65
C SER A 404 -7.11 3.04 20.65
N ILE A 405 -8.23 2.65 21.26
CA ILE A 405 -8.96 3.45 22.24
C ILE A 405 -8.64 3.01 23.67
N SER A 406 -8.66 1.71 23.97
CA SER A 406 -8.48 1.19 25.32
C SER A 406 -7.05 1.27 25.81
N ASP A 407 -6.05 0.93 24.98
CA ASP A 407 -4.64 0.99 25.38
C ASP A 407 -4.20 2.40 25.85
N PRO A 408 -4.51 3.52 25.13
CA PRO A 408 -4.16 4.86 25.61
C PRO A 408 -4.99 5.29 26.83
N VAL A 409 -6.30 4.96 26.87
CA VAL A 409 -7.20 5.36 27.97
C VAL A 409 -6.79 4.69 29.28
N LEU A 410 -6.32 3.44 29.22
CA LEU A 410 -5.94 2.65 30.39
C LEU A 410 -4.43 2.67 30.67
N HIS A 411 -3.66 3.46 29.89
CA HIS A 411 -2.20 3.49 29.93
C HIS A 411 -1.55 2.10 29.94
N ARG A 412 -2.15 1.13 29.23
CA ARG A 412 -1.64 -0.24 29.20
C ARG A 412 -0.45 -0.34 28.24
N TYR A 413 0.49 -1.22 28.60
CA TYR A 413 1.56 -1.68 27.72
C TYR A 413 2.51 -0.59 27.20
N ASP A 414 2.81 0.46 27.98
CA ASP A 414 3.67 1.57 27.54
C ASP A 414 3.24 2.15 26.17
N PHE A 415 1.93 2.36 25.98
CA PHE A 415 1.38 2.84 24.70
C PHE A 415 2.13 4.06 24.15
N SER A 416 2.61 4.98 25.00
CA SER A 416 3.38 6.16 24.59
C SER A 416 4.58 5.85 23.70
N LYS A 417 5.29 4.73 23.93
CA LYS A 417 6.47 4.34 23.14
C LYS A 417 6.10 3.81 21.76
N ARG A 418 4.95 3.15 21.63
CA ARG A 418 4.48 2.56 20.36
C ARG A 418 3.40 3.37 19.65
N ALA A 419 2.84 4.39 20.29
CA ALA A 419 1.66 5.13 19.84
C ALA A 419 1.80 5.55 18.39
N MET A 420 2.94 6.15 18.04
CA MET A 420 3.19 6.64 16.69
C MET A 420 3.18 5.52 15.63
N GLN A 421 3.79 4.38 15.92
CA GLN A 421 3.82 3.24 15.00
C GLN A 421 2.42 2.60 14.87
N SER A 422 1.72 2.40 16.01
CA SER A 422 0.35 1.86 16.03
C SER A 422 -0.65 2.77 15.31
N PHE A 423 -0.58 4.09 15.51
CA PHE A 423 -1.44 5.07 14.83
C PHE A 423 -1.17 5.19 13.33
N MET A 424 0.02 4.82 12.85
CA MET A 424 0.32 4.80 11.42
C MET A 424 -0.09 3.47 10.75
N ILE A 425 -0.03 2.35 11.49
CA ILE A 425 -0.48 1.04 10.98
C ILE A 425 -2.02 0.91 10.99
N ALA A 426 -2.71 1.44 12.00
CA ALA A 426 -4.17 1.29 12.06
C ALA A 426 -4.89 1.83 10.79
N PRO A 427 -4.54 3.01 10.25
CA PRO A 427 -5.09 3.49 8.98
C PRO A 427 -4.71 2.59 7.80
N THR A 428 -3.52 1.99 7.73
CA THR A 428 -3.17 1.09 6.61
C THR A 428 -4.06 -0.14 6.58
N ILE A 429 -4.41 -0.67 7.75
CA ILE A 429 -5.33 -1.82 7.85
C ILE A 429 -6.75 -1.40 7.45
N VAL A 430 -7.24 -0.26 7.94
CA VAL A 430 -8.57 0.25 7.58
C VAL A 430 -8.67 0.54 6.07
N LEU A 431 -7.66 1.18 5.49
CA LEU A 431 -7.61 1.45 4.04
C LEU A 431 -7.53 0.16 3.22
N SER A 432 -6.79 -0.85 3.68
CA SER A 432 -6.75 -2.17 3.03
C SER A 432 -8.13 -2.84 3.06
N ALA A 433 -8.86 -2.76 4.18
CA ALA A 433 -10.23 -3.24 4.28
C ALA A 433 -11.19 -2.49 3.33
N LEU A 434 -10.99 -1.17 3.17
CA LEU A 434 -11.77 -0.36 2.21
C LEU A 434 -11.47 -0.75 0.75
N ILE A 435 -10.20 -0.96 0.38
CA ILE A 435 -9.83 -1.45 -0.97
C ILE A 435 -10.51 -2.81 -1.24
N PHE A 436 -10.53 -3.70 -0.25
CA PHE A 436 -11.22 -4.98 -0.38
C PHE A 436 -12.73 -4.82 -0.64
N GLN A 437 -13.42 -3.99 0.13
CA GLN A 437 -14.89 -3.80 -0.05
C GLN A 437 -15.22 -3.15 -1.39
N THR A 438 -14.38 -2.23 -1.83
CA THR A 438 -14.64 -1.39 -3.00
C THR A 438 -14.23 -2.05 -4.30
N GLY A 439 -13.25 -2.96 -4.31
CA GLY A 439 -12.91 -3.78 -5.47
C GLY A 439 -14.14 -4.48 -6.06
N ARG A 440 -15.10 -4.89 -5.22
CA ARG A 440 -16.38 -5.48 -5.67
C ARG A 440 -17.33 -4.48 -6.29
N LEU A 441 -17.44 -3.30 -5.70
CA LEU A 441 -18.44 -2.30 -6.05
C LEU A 441 -18.03 -1.49 -7.28
N ASN A 442 -16.72 -1.32 -7.50
CA ASN A 442 -16.21 -0.41 -8.51
C ASN A 442 -16.40 -0.98 -9.92
N VAL A 443 -16.14 -2.27 -10.14
CA VAL A 443 -16.29 -2.90 -11.47
C VAL A 443 -17.73 -2.78 -11.98
N GLU A 444 -18.71 -3.10 -11.13
CA GLU A 444 -20.12 -3.05 -11.51
C GLU A 444 -20.61 -1.62 -11.77
N ARG A 445 -20.15 -0.64 -10.97
CA ARG A 445 -20.51 0.76 -11.20
C ARG A 445 -19.84 1.36 -12.41
N ILE A 446 -18.57 1.07 -12.64
CA ILE A 446 -17.84 1.55 -13.82
C ILE A 446 -18.56 1.03 -15.07
N GLN A 447 -18.88 -0.26 -15.12
CA GLN A 447 -19.67 -0.83 -16.22
C GLN A 447 -21.01 -0.12 -16.42
N ARG A 448 -21.76 0.15 -15.33
CA ARG A 448 -23.03 0.88 -15.41
C ARG A 448 -22.87 2.34 -15.87
N ARG A 449 -21.86 3.06 -15.38
CA ARG A 449 -21.61 4.46 -15.76
C ARG A 449 -21.14 4.60 -17.20
N LEU A 450 -20.43 3.59 -17.70
CA LEU A 450 -20.00 3.52 -19.09
C LEU A 450 -21.10 3.05 -20.05
N GLY A 451 -22.34 2.85 -19.57
CA GLY A 451 -23.44 2.37 -20.41
C GLY A 451 -23.26 0.93 -20.90
N VAL A 452 -22.18 0.25 -20.49
CA VAL A 452 -21.95 -1.16 -20.79
C VAL A 452 -22.93 -1.95 -19.95
N ARG A 453 -24.09 -2.25 -20.55
CA ARG A 453 -25.05 -3.18 -19.96
C ARG A 453 -24.26 -4.47 -19.76
N PRO A 454 -24.08 -4.96 -18.52
CA PRO A 454 -23.35 -6.20 -18.32
C PRO A 454 -24.01 -7.22 -19.23
N PRO A 455 -23.24 -8.05 -19.97
CA PRO A 455 -23.82 -9.12 -20.74
C PRO A 455 -24.77 -9.79 -19.77
N ARG A 456 -26.07 -9.84 -20.11
CA ARG A 456 -27.01 -10.64 -19.34
C ARG A 456 -26.36 -12.01 -19.36
N THR A 457 -25.63 -12.35 -18.31
CA THR A 457 -25.46 -13.72 -17.93
C THR A 457 -26.92 -14.14 -17.88
N GLU A 458 -27.35 -14.89 -18.89
CA GLU A 458 -28.23 -16.02 -18.70
C GLU A 458 -27.60 -16.82 -17.55
N GLN A 459 -27.68 -16.27 -16.32
CA GLN A 459 -27.95 -17.09 -15.17
C GLN A 459 -29.10 -17.92 -15.66
N ALA A 460 -28.87 -19.22 -15.74
CA ALA A 460 -29.88 -20.21 -15.98
C ALA A 460 -30.98 -20.05 -14.91
N SER A 461 -31.81 -19.03 -15.02
CA SER A 461 -33.23 -19.17 -14.92
C SER A 461 -33.61 -20.07 -16.09
N LEU A 462 -33.27 -21.35 -15.96
CA LEU A 462 -34.06 -22.41 -16.57
C LEU A 462 -35.50 -22.00 -16.26
N PRO A 463 -36.36 -21.76 -17.25
CA PRO A 463 -37.67 -21.20 -17.01
C PRO A 463 -38.44 -22.18 -16.13
N GLU A 464 -38.50 -21.89 -14.83
CA GLU A 464 -39.33 -22.61 -13.84
C GLU A 464 -40.81 -22.56 -14.25
N ARG A 465 -41.18 -21.66 -15.18
CA ARG A 465 -42.48 -21.61 -15.84
C ARG A 465 -42.77 -22.76 -16.81
N LEU A 466 -41.78 -23.55 -17.25
CA LEU A 466 -42.03 -24.73 -18.10
C LEU A 466 -42.24 -26.03 -17.32
N HIS A 467 -42.07 -26.02 -16.00
CA HIS A 467 -42.34 -27.20 -15.14
C HIS A 467 -43.78 -27.29 -14.62
N GLY A 468 -44.57 -26.22 -14.77
CA GLY A 468 -45.99 -26.18 -14.38
C GLY A 468 -46.98 -26.63 -15.46
N LEU A 469 -46.53 -26.80 -16.72
CA LEU A 469 -47.40 -27.13 -17.86
C LEU A 469 -47.14 -28.51 -18.48
N LEU A 470 -46.20 -29.30 -17.95
CA LEU A 470 -45.97 -30.67 -18.44
C LEU A 470 -46.88 -31.66 -17.69
N PRO A 471 -47.83 -32.33 -18.38
CA PRO A 471 -48.71 -33.32 -17.77
C PRO A 471 -47.90 -34.50 -17.19
N SER A 472 -48.39 -35.04 -16.08
CA SER A 472 -47.78 -36.08 -15.25
C SER A 472 -47.34 -37.35 -16.00
N ASN A 473 -47.82 -37.57 -17.22
CA ASN A 473 -47.50 -38.74 -18.05
C ASN A 473 -46.09 -38.69 -18.67
N LEU A 474 -45.51 -37.51 -18.94
CA LEU A 474 -44.16 -37.42 -19.52
C LEU A 474 -43.03 -37.64 -18.49
N ARG A 475 -43.37 -37.60 -17.19
CA ARG A 475 -42.40 -37.77 -16.09
C ARG A 475 -41.96 -39.24 -15.92
N ARG A 476 -42.64 -40.18 -16.59
CA ARG A 476 -42.37 -41.62 -16.50
C ARG A 476 -41.43 -42.16 -17.59
N VAL A 477 -41.11 -41.38 -18.63
CA VAL A 477 -40.28 -41.83 -19.77
C VAL A 477 -38.79 -41.48 -19.62
N MET A 478 -38.41 -40.49 -18.80
CA MET A 478 -37.00 -40.10 -18.62
C MET A 478 -36.26 -40.84 -17.47
N ARG A 479 -36.74 -42.00 -17.00
CA ARG A 479 -36.10 -42.74 -15.89
C ARG A 479 -35.55 -44.13 -16.26
N CYS A 480 -35.18 -44.35 -17.52
CA CYS A 480 -34.54 -45.60 -17.93
C CYS A 480 -33.28 -45.34 -18.77
N ARG A 481 -32.15 -45.01 -18.12
CA ARG A 481 -30.80 -45.39 -18.56
C ARG A 481 -29.76 -44.96 -17.53
N THR A 482 -29.33 -45.89 -16.67
CA THR A 482 -27.98 -45.98 -16.09
C THR A 482 -27.96 -47.16 -15.12
N SER A 483 -27.70 -48.34 -15.65
CA SER A 483 -27.13 -49.49 -14.94
C SER A 483 -26.42 -50.32 -16.00
N ASP A 484 -25.10 -50.42 -15.92
CA ASP A 484 -24.30 -51.61 -16.24
C ASP A 484 -22.82 -51.22 -16.20
N GLU A 485 -22.21 -51.37 -15.03
CA GLU A 485 -20.76 -51.46 -14.90
C GLU A 485 -20.42 -52.38 -13.74
N SER A 486 -20.20 -53.67 -14.05
CA SER A 486 -19.39 -54.55 -13.21
C SER A 486 -18.96 -55.83 -13.97
N THR A 487 -17.65 -56.09 -13.90
CA THR A 487 -16.98 -57.40 -13.91
C THR A 487 -16.61 -58.04 -15.26
N LEU A 488 -15.31 -58.03 -15.60
CA LEU A 488 -14.51 -59.27 -15.75
C LEU A 488 -13.00 -58.98 -15.82
N GLN A 489 -12.27 -59.84 -15.12
CA GLN A 489 -10.81 -59.90 -14.99
C GLN A 489 -10.14 -60.51 -16.23
N GLY A 490 -8.87 -60.16 -16.45
CA GLY A 490 -7.83 -61.20 -16.63
C GLY A 490 -7.08 -61.30 -17.97
N SER A 491 -5.80 -60.92 -17.91
CA SER A 491 -4.62 -61.59 -18.49
C SER A 491 -4.05 -61.23 -19.90
N SER A 492 -2.74 -60.94 -19.84
CA SER A 492 -1.63 -61.18 -20.80
C SER A 492 -1.55 -60.45 -22.16
N SER A 493 -0.47 -59.66 -22.30
CA SER A 493 0.24 -59.23 -23.53
C SER A 493 0.88 -60.41 -24.30
N PRO A 494 1.59 -60.25 -25.45
CA PRO A 494 1.78 -59.08 -26.34
C PRO A 494 1.73 -59.38 -27.88
N SER A 495 1.84 -58.31 -28.69
CA SER A 495 2.48 -58.20 -30.02
C SER A 495 1.70 -58.40 -31.36
N SER A 496 1.96 -57.42 -32.26
CA SER A 496 2.11 -57.48 -33.73
C SER A 496 0.91 -57.49 -34.69
N SER A 497 1.06 -56.68 -35.77
CA SER A 497 0.44 -56.70 -37.13
C SER A 497 -1.10 -56.71 -37.23
N GLY A 498 -1.80 -55.89 -38.01
CA GLY A 498 -1.59 -55.46 -39.41
C GLY A 498 -2.80 -55.95 -40.23
N THR A 499 -3.43 -55.06 -41.05
CA THR A 499 -4.48 -55.29 -42.09
C THR A 499 -5.84 -55.83 -41.58
N ASP A 500 -7.05 -55.54 -42.08
CA ASP A 500 -7.67 -54.68 -43.11
C ASP A 500 -9.22 -54.75 -42.91
N LEU A 501 -10.00 -53.97 -43.71
CA LEU A 501 -11.47 -53.96 -43.94
C LEU A 501 -12.37 -53.23 -42.91
N GLU A 502 -12.91 -52.04 -43.25
CA GLU A 502 -14.17 -51.76 -44.01
C GLU A 502 -15.47 -51.90 -43.18
N LEU A 503 -16.21 -50.80 -42.94
CA LEU A 503 -17.52 -50.49 -43.57
C LEU A 503 -18.27 -49.28 -42.92
N ASN A 504 -18.64 -48.31 -43.78
CA ASN A 504 -19.86 -47.49 -43.84
C ASN A 504 -20.38 -46.63 -42.65
N VAL A 505 -20.25 -45.30 -42.80
CA VAL A 505 -21.20 -44.26 -42.33
C VAL A 505 -21.36 -43.21 -43.45
N PRO A 506 -22.58 -42.73 -43.77
CA PRO A 506 -22.88 -42.11 -45.07
C PRO A 506 -22.54 -40.62 -45.17
N GLN A 507 -22.33 -40.25 -46.43
CA GLN A 507 -22.11 -38.92 -46.99
C GLN A 507 -23.25 -37.94 -46.67
N GLY A 508 -22.86 -36.73 -46.27
CA GLY A 508 -23.66 -35.52 -46.31
C GLY A 508 -22.78 -34.37 -46.80
N ALA A 509 -22.60 -34.30 -48.12
CA ALA A 509 -21.91 -33.20 -48.79
C ALA A 509 -22.86 -32.01 -48.97
N THR A 510 -22.43 -30.79 -48.62
CA THR A 510 -22.18 -29.72 -49.60
C THR A 510 -21.69 -28.41 -48.94
N GLN A 511 -20.64 -27.85 -49.55
CA GLN A 511 -20.10 -26.48 -49.41
C GLN A 511 -19.21 -26.11 -48.21
N ALA A 512 -18.02 -26.73 -48.14
CA ALA A 512 -16.84 -26.11 -47.55
C ALA A 512 -16.00 -25.45 -48.65
N LYS A 513 -16.11 -24.12 -48.78
CA LYS A 513 -15.27 -23.30 -49.64
C LYS A 513 -13.85 -23.32 -49.07
N ALA A 514 -12.92 -23.87 -49.85
CA ALA A 514 -11.52 -24.06 -49.51
C ALA A 514 -10.84 -22.73 -49.09
N ARG A 515 -10.74 -22.49 -47.78
CA ARG A 515 -9.81 -21.53 -47.21
C ARG A 515 -8.50 -22.28 -47.00
N LYS A 516 -7.63 -22.25 -48.01
CA LYS A 516 -6.25 -22.75 -47.95
C LYS A 516 -5.60 -22.15 -46.70
N SER A 517 -5.52 -22.94 -45.63
CA SER A 517 -4.88 -22.56 -44.38
C SER A 517 -3.38 -22.46 -44.64
N GLY A 518 -2.88 -21.23 -44.84
CA GLY A 518 -1.47 -20.94 -44.67
C GLY A 518 -1.10 -21.33 -43.25
N MET A 519 -0.45 -22.49 -43.11
CA MET A 519 0.12 -22.97 -41.87
C MET A 519 1.24 -21.98 -41.52
N ALA A 520 0.89 -20.93 -40.76
CA ALA A 520 1.83 -19.94 -40.29
C ALA A 520 2.98 -20.68 -39.60
N ASP A 521 4.19 -20.49 -40.11
CA ASP A 521 5.39 -21.17 -39.65
C ASP A 521 5.51 -21.02 -38.11
N PRO A 522 5.38 -22.11 -37.33
CA PRO A 522 5.43 -22.05 -35.87
C PRO A 522 6.76 -21.46 -35.37
N MET A 523 7.81 -21.48 -36.19
CA MET A 523 9.09 -20.85 -35.90
C MET A 523 9.02 -19.32 -35.93
N ALA A 524 8.21 -18.74 -36.82
CA ALA A 524 7.99 -17.29 -36.87
C ALA A 524 7.22 -16.79 -35.64
N LEU A 525 6.21 -17.56 -35.18
CA LEU A 525 5.48 -17.25 -33.95
C LEU A 525 6.38 -17.33 -32.71
N ALA A 526 7.23 -18.37 -32.62
CA ALA A 526 8.18 -18.52 -31.52
C ALA A 526 9.21 -17.37 -31.49
N LYS A 527 9.74 -16.98 -32.65
CA LYS A 527 10.68 -15.86 -32.77
C LYS A 527 10.04 -14.52 -32.37
N SER A 528 8.79 -14.28 -32.76
CA SER A 528 8.04 -13.09 -32.32
C SER A 528 7.87 -13.06 -30.80
N ARG A 529 7.44 -14.18 -30.19
CA ARG A 529 7.28 -14.27 -28.74
C ARG A 529 8.59 -14.08 -27.98
N MET A 530 9.70 -14.62 -28.48
CA MET A 530 11.03 -14.44 -27.86
C MET A 530 11.52 -12.99 -27.96
N LEU A 531 11.28 -12.31 -29.09
CA LEU A 531 11.56 -10.89 -29.24
C LEU A 531 10.72 -10.03 -28.29
N ASP A 532 9.46 -10.40 -28.05
CA ASP A 532 8.60 -9.69 -27.09
C ASP A 532 9.08 -9.89 -25.64
N VAL A 533 9.47 -11.13 -25.26
CA VAL A 533 10.03 -11.42 -23.93
C VAL A 533 11.34 -10.69 -23.70
N THR A 534 12.24 -10.66 -24.69
CA THR A 534 13.53 -9.94 -24.56
C THR A 534 13.34 -8.43 -24.48
N ARG A 535 12.40 -7.85 -25.25
CA ARG A 535 12.02 -6.43 -25.12
C ARG A 535 11.42 -6.13 -23.75
N LEU A 536 10.57 -7.01 -23.24
CA LEU A 536 9.97 -6.86 -21.91
C LEU A 536 11.04 -6.95 -20.81
N ALA A 537 11.94 -7.93 -20.91
CA ALA A 537 13.06 -8.10 -19.98
C ALA A 537 14.00 -6.89 -20.00
N ALA A 538 14.34 -6.37 -21.18
CA ALA A 538 15.16 -5.16 -21.32
C ALA A 538 14.46 -3.92 -20.71
N LYS A 539 13.14 -3.79 -20.89
CA LYS A 539 12.34 -2.71 -20.29
C LYS A 539 12.32 -2.78 -18.76
N TYR A 540 12.19 -3.98 -18.17
CA TYR A 540 12.21 -4.14 -16.72
C TYR A 540 13.62 -4.18 -16.11
N ALA A 541 14.65 -4.49 -16.91
CA ALA A 541 16.04 -4.48 -16.45
C ALA A 541 16.46 -3.08 -15.95
N SER A 542 15.99 -1.99 -16.58
CA SER A 542 16.26 -0.63 -16.10
C SER A 542 15.63 -0.38 -14.71
N VAL A 543 14.44 -0.91 -14.45
CA VAL A 543 13.77 -0.82 -13.13
C VAL A 543 14.50 -1.66 -12.08
N ILE A 544 14.95 -2.87 -12.43
CA ILE A 544 15.73 -3.71 -11.50
C ILE A 544 17.07 -3.03 -11.16
N MET A 545 17.78 -2.53 -12.17
CA MET A 545 19.02 -1.77 -11.97
C MET A 545 18.78 -0.51 -11.13
N TYR A 546 17.64 0.16 -11.31
CA TYR A 546 17.25 1.31 -10.50
C TYR A 546 17.13 0.93 -9.03
N ILE A 547 16.35 -0.12 -8.73
CA ILE A 547 16.12 -0.63 -7.37
C ILE A 547 17.45 -1.00 -6.70
N LEU A 548 18.32 -1.75 -7.39
CA LEU A 548 19.62 -2.15 -6.87
C LEU A 548 20.55 -0.95 -6.65
N SER A 549 20.65 -0.05 -7.63
CA SER A 549 21.53 1.12 -7.54
C SER A 549 21.11 2.07 -6.42
N GLN A 550 19.81 2.26 -6.22
CA GLN A 550 19.28 3.08 -5.13
C GLN A 550 19.54 2.45 -3.77
N ALA A 551 19.30 1.14 -3.62
CA ALA A 551 19.55 0.44 -2.36
C ALA A 551 21.03 0.49 -1.97
N CYS A 552 21.94 0.29 -2.94
CA CYS A 552 23.38 0.46 -2.75
C CYS A 552 23.74 1.91 -2.39
N ARG A 553 23.18 2.90 -3.09
CA ARG A 553 23.43 4.32 -2.83
C ARG A 553 23.06 4.70 -1.40
N GLU A 554 21.88 4.31 -0.94
CA GLU A 554 21.41 4.65 0.42
C GLU A 554 22.30 4.00 1.48
N ASN A 555 22.62 2.71 1.36
CA ASN A 555 23.47 2.01 2.32
C ASN A 555 24.89 2.58 2.37
N PHE A 556 25.55 2.75 1.21
CA PHE A 556 26.90 3.30 1.17
C PHE A 556 26.95 4.77 1.55
N SER A 557 25.98 5.58 1.14
CA SER A 557 25.89 6.99 1.53
C SER A 557 25.68 7.13 3.03
N GLN A 558 24.83 6.30 3.63
CA GLN A 558 24.63 6.27 5.08
C GLN A 558 25.93 5.95 5.80
N LYS A 559 26.63 4.86 5.43
CA LYS A 559 27.90 4.47 6.07
C LYS A 559 28.99 5.51 5.86
N ALA A 560 29.04 6.14 4.68
CA ALA A 560 30.00 7.20 4.39
C ALA A 560 29.71 8.45 5.25
N GLN A 561 28.45 8.87 5.35
CA GLN A 561 28.07 10.08 6.09
C GLN A 561 28.05 9.88 7.60
N SER A 562 27.81 8.66 8.10
CA SER A 562 27.90 8.36 9.53
C SER A 562 29.31 8.45 10.08
N SER A 563 30.33 8.45 9.21
CA SER A 563 31.73 8.59 9.64
C SER A 563 32.08 9.99 10.12
N GLN A 564 31.27 11.02 9.90
CA GLN A 564 31.55 12.43 10.25
C GLN A 564 32.88 13.03 9.68
N VAL A 565 33.73 12.23 9.02
CA VAL A 565 35.02 12.64 8.45
C VAL A 565 34.82 13.40 7.13
N ILE A 566 33.78 13.05 6.37
CA ILE A 566 33.51 13.63 5.06
C ILE A 566 32.45 14.72 5.13
N VAL A 567 32.63 15.79 4.35
CA VAL A 567 31.58 16.81 4.17
C VAL A 567 30.49 16.21 3.28
N PRO A 568 29.24 16.04 3.75
CA PRO A 568 28.20 15.35 2.99
C PRO A 568 27.96 15.94 1.60
N GLN A 569 28.03 17.27 1.45
CA GLN A 569 27.81 17.95 0.17
C GLN A 569 28.98 17.77 -0.81
N SER A 570 30.19 17.48 -0.34
CA SER A 570 31.33 17.15 -1.23
C SER A 570 31.05 15.89 -2.05
N LEU A 571 30.36 14.91 -1.45
CA LEU A 571 29.95 13.67 -2.13
C LEU A 571 28.95 13.96 -3.25
N ASN A 572 28.02 14.90 -3.04
CA ASN A 572 27.05 15.33 -4.07
C ASN A 572 27.75 16.03 -5.25
N VAL A 573 28.71 16.93 -4.97
CA VAL A 573 29.52 17.61 -6.00
C VAL A 573 30.33 16.59 -6.81
N ALA A 574 31.02 15.67 -6.14
CA ALA A 574 31.79 14.63 -6.79
C ALA A 574 30.90 13.69 -7.62
N THR A 575 29.70 13.35 -7.14
CA THR A 575 28.73 12.54 -7.88
C THR A 575 28.27 13.24 -9.16
N ALA A 576 27.97 14.54 -9.08
CA ALA A 576 27.61 15.33 -10.25
C ALA A 576 28.77 15.44 -11.27
N PHE A 577 30.01 15.62 -10.78
CA PHE A 577 31.20 15.67 -11.63
C PHE A 577 31.47 14.32 -12.33
N ALA A 578 31.50 13.22 -11.57
CA ALA A 578 31.70 11.90 -12.14
C ALA A 578 30.55 11.50 -13.09
N GLY A 579 29.31 11.84 -12.75
CA GLY A 579 28.15 11.68 -13.62
C GLY A 579 28.28 12.47 -14.93
N LEU A 580 28.80 13.70 -14.88
CA LEU A 580 29.09 14.51 -16.06
C LEU A 580 30.14 13.83 -16.95
N VAL A 581 31.23 13.32 -16.37
CA VAL A 581 32.29 12.61 -17.11
C VAL A 581 31.72 11.37 -17.80
N VAL A 582 30.94 10.55 -17.10
CA VAL A 582 30.31 9.34 -17.66
C VAL A 582 29.32 9.70 -18.77
N ALA A 583 28.50 10.74 -18.58
CA ALA A 583 27.53 11.19 -19.56
C ALA A 583 28.20 11.78 -20.81
N ALA A 584 29.25 12.59 -20.64
CA ALA A 584 30.01 13.18 -21.73
C ALA A 584 30.76 12.09 -22.51
N GLY A 585 31.40 11.14 -21.80
CA GLY A 585 32.06 9.99 -22.42
C GLY A 585 31.08 9.11 -23.21
N SER A 586 29.89 8.84 -22.67
CA SER A 586 28.84 8.08 -23.37
C SER A 586 28.30 8.85 -24.59
N THR A 587 28.16 10.17 -24.48
CA THR A 587 27.73 11.03 -25.60
C THR A 587 28.79 11.05 -26.70
N TRP A 588 30.06 11.18 -26.32
CA TRP A 588 31.20 11.14 -27.24
C TRP A 588 31.29 9.81 -27.97
N TRP A 589 31.09 8.70 -27.24
CA TRP A 589 31.11 7.36 -27.82
C TRP A 589 30.02 7.14 -28.88
N GLN A 590 28.79 7.63 -28.63
CA GLN A 590 27.65 7.37 -29.53
C GLN A 590 27.49 8.41 -30.65
N HIS A 591 27.80 9.68 -30.39
CA HIS A 591 27.50 10.81 -31.29
C HIS A 591 28.77 11.61 -31.66
N GLY A 592 29.96 11.15 -31.26
CA GLY A 592 31.22 11.83 -31.49
C GLY A 592 31.33 13.18 -30.76
N TRP A 593 32.32 13.97 -31.17
CA TRP A 593 32.58 15.30 -30.59
C TRP A 593 31.45 16.30 -30.85
N GLN A 594 30.74 16.15 -31.99
CA GLN A 594 29.60 17.00 -32.33
C GLN A 594 28.45 16.84 -31.33
N GLY A 595 28.18 15.60 -30.89
CA GLY A 595 27.18 15.32 -29.85
C GLY A 595 27.53 15.98 -28.52
N VAL A 596 28.80 15.96 -28.10
CA VAL A 596 29.27 16.64 -26.87
C VAL A 596 29.11 18.16 -27.00
N ARG A 597 29.49 18.75 -28.14
CA ARG A 597 29.30 20.19 -28.39
C ARG A 597 27.82 20.59 -28.37
N GLN A 598 26.94 19.76 -28.92
CA GLN A 598 25.49 19.97 -28.89
C GLN A 598 24.90 19.77 -27.49
N ALA A 599 25.46 18.84 -26.71
CA ALA A 599 25.09 18.64 -25.31
C ALA A 599 25.46 19.86 -24.45
N CYS A 600 26.62 20.47 -24.70
CA CYS A 600 27.12 21.65 -24.00
C CYS A 600 26.57 23.00 -24.51
N ASN A 601 25.54 23.02 -25.35
CA ASN A 601 24.94 24.27 -25.81
C ASN A 601 24.30 25.03 -24.62
N PRO A 602 24.76 26.25 -24.27
CA PRO A 602 24.34 26.95 -23.06
C PRO A 602 22.84 27.24 -23.02
N TYR A 603 22.21 27.48 -24.18
CA TYR A 603 20.76 27.71 -24.27
C TYR A 603 19.98 26.45 -23.87
N LYS A 604 20.42 25.29 -24.36
CA LYS A 604 19.80 24.01 -23.99
C LYS A 604 20.13 23.64 -22.54
N VAL A 605 21.35 23.90 -22.05
CA VAL A 605 21.71 23.68 -20.64
C VAL A 605 20.84 24.55 -19.72
N ALA A 606 20.59 25.81 -20.08
CA ALA A 606 19.74 26.73 -19.31
C ALA A 606 18.32 26.18 -19.09
N LYS A 607 17.74 25.54 -20.12
CA LYS A 607 16.43 24.86 -20.02
C LYS A 607 16.42 23.72 -18.98
N PHE A 608 17.55 23.05 -18.76
CA PHE A 608 17.72 21.99 -17.75
C PHE A 608 18.23 22.48 -16.39
N LEU A 609 18.52 23.78 -16.22
CA LEU A 609 18.99 24.32 -14.94
C LEU A 609 17.94 24.20 -13.84
N LEU A 610 16.65 24.36 -14.15
CA LEU A 610 15.58 24.30 -13.17
C LEU A 610 15.46 22.90 -12.50
N PRO A 611 15.31 21.78 -13.24
CA PRO A 611 15.31 20.46 -12.60
C PRO A 611 16.66 20.15 -11.93
N ALA A 612 17.78 20.60 -12.49
CA ALA A 612 19.09 20.45 -11.86
C ALA A 612 19.18 21.17 -10.50
N ALA A 613 18.60 22.37 -10.38
CA ALA A 613 18.51 23.12 -9.13
C ALA A 613 17.68 22.37 -8.09
N PHE A 614 16.49 21.88 -8.46
CA PHE A 614 15.66 21.10 -7.54
C PHE A 614 16.33 19.79 -7.11
N PHE A 615 17.07 19.13 -8.02
CA PHE A 615 17.87 17.95 -7.68
C PHE A 615 18.95 18.28 -6.64
N ALA A 616 19.72 19.36 -6.86
CA ALA A 616 20.78 19.79 -5.94
C ALA A 616 20.22 20.23 -4.58
N VAL A 617 19.10 20.97 -4.56
CA VAL A 617 18.41 21.39 -3.33
C VAL A 617 17.87 20.18 -2.55
N SER A 618 17.29 19.20 -3.23
CA SER A 618 16.83 17.96 -2.59
C SER A 618 18.00 17.18 -1.96
N ALA A 619 19.13 17.06 -2.68
CA ALA A 619 20.33 16.42 -2.19
C ALA A 619 20.93 17.17 -0.98
N PHE A 620 20.96 18.51 -1.03
CA PHE A 620 21.39 19.38 0.06
C PHE A 620 20.53 19.19 1.32
N PHE A 621 19.20 19.23 1.21
CA PHE A 621 18.32 18.95 2.36
C PHE A 621 18.49 17.52 2.89
N GLY A 622 18.74 16.56 1.99
CA GLY A 622 19.03 15.19 2.38
C GLY A 622 20.35 15.05 3.15
N SER A 623 21.37 15.80 2.77
CA SER A 623 22.65 15.89 3.49
C SER A 623 22.50 16.61 4.83
N MET A 624 21.72 17.70 4.86
CA MET A 624 21.42 18.44 6.09
C MET A 624 20.61 17.60 7.09
N ALA A 625 19.70 16.75 6.62
CA ALA A 625 18.97 15.83 7.50
C ALA A 625 19.92 14.92 8.29
N PHE A 626 20.92 14.36 7.62
CA PHE A 626 21.96 13.53 8.27
C PHE A 626 22.84 14.33 9.21
N ALA A 627 23.27 15.52 8.79
CA ALA A 627 24.02 16.43 9.64
C ALA A 627 23.26 16.73 10.95
N MET A 628 21.95 16.99 10.86
CA MET A 628 21.09 17.24 12.01
C MET A 628 20.76 15.99 12.85
N GLY A 629 21.43 14.87 12.60
CA GLY A 629 21.29 13.64 13.38
C GLY A 629 20.03 12.83 13.05
N ALA A 630 19.37 13.08 11.90
CA ALA A 630 18.37 12.14 11.43
C ALA A 630 19.07 10.84 11.04
N SER A 631 18.60 9.71 11.58
CA SER A 631 19.04 8.41 11.09
C SER A 631 18.64 8.22 9.63
N ALA A 632 19.33 7.34 8.90
CA ALA A 632 18.97 7.06 7.50
C ALA A 632 17.53 6.58 7.37
N ALA A 633 17.11 5.70 8.27
CA ALA A 633 15.73 5.22 8.28
C ALA A 633 14.72 6.33 8.55
N ALA A 634 14.99 7.29 9.45
CA ALA A 634 14.12 8.46 9.66
C ALA A 634 14.06 9.32 8.41
N LYS A 635 15.22 9.61 7.80
CA LYS A 635 15.32 10.38 6.57
C LYS A 635 14.54 9.72 5.44
N ASP A 636 14.72 8.42 5.25
CA ASP A 636 14.06 7.67 4.19
C ASP A 636 12.56 7.61 4.45
N ALA A 637 12.11 7.31 5.68
CA ALA A 637 10.70 7.33 6.05
C ALA A 637 10.01 8.69 5.81
N ALA A 638 10.67 9.79 6.19
CA ALA A 638 10.18 11.14 5.96
C ALA A 638 10.19 11.47 4.45
N GLY A 639 11.25 11.07 3.73
CA GLY A 639 11.38 11.28 2.29
C GLY A 639 10.27 10.62 1.47
N ARG A 640 9.56 9.62 2.02
CA ARG A 640 8.42 8.94 1.36
C ARG A 640 7.21 9.83 1.15
N ILE A 641 7.17 11.01 1.78
CA ILE A 641 6.21 12.06 1.42
C ILE A 641 6.30 12.45 -0.07
N TYR A 642 7.44 12.15 -0.72
CA TYR A 642 7.64 12.22 -2.16
C TYR A 642 6.47 11.62 -2.95
N THR A 643 5.96 10.45 -2.53
CA THR A 643 4.93 9.70 -3.28
C THR A 643 3.58 10.42 -3.38
N PRO A 644 2.91 10.77 -2.27
CA PRO A 644 1.65 11.49 -2.32
C PRO A 644 1.84 12.90 -2.86
N ALA A 645 2.97 13.54 -2.57
CA ALA A 645 3.29 14.85 -3.13
C ALA A 645 3.42 14.80 -4.65
N ALA A 646 4.12 13.80 -5.21
CA ALA A 646 4.23 13.62 -6.65
C ALA A 646 2.87 13.34 -7.29
N ALA A 647 2.03 12.51 -6.65
CA ALA A 647 0.68 12.27 -7.13
C ALA A 647 -0.17 13.55 -7.16
N LEU A 648 -0.12 14.37 -6.09
CA LEU A 648 -0.86 15.63 -6.00
C LEU A 648 -0.35 16.63 -7.06
N LEU A 649 0.97 16.80 -7.12
CA LEU A 649 1.63 17.76 -8.01
C LEU A 649 1.50 17.40 -9.49
N SER A 650 1.41 16.10 -9.82
CA SER A 650 1.24 15.65 -11.21
C SER A 650 -0.05 16.18 -11.85
N ARG A 651 -1.09 16.47 -11.06
CA ARG A 651 -2.32 17.07 -11.56
C ARG A 651 -2.07 18.46 -12.14
N TRP A 652 -1.24 19.26 -11.46
CA TRP A 652 -0.92 20.61 -11.90
C TRP A 652 0.18 20.63 -12.96
N ILE A 653 1.19 19.77 -12.85
CA ILE A 653 2.37 19.80 -13.75
C ILE A 653 2.14 19.01 -15.05
N LEU A 654 1.51 17.83 -14.95
CA LEU A 654 1.32 16.89 -16.06
C LEU A 654 -0.15 16.75 -16.51
N GLY A 655 -1.11 17.35 -15.80
CA GLY A 655 -2.54 17.21 -16.11
C GLY A 655 -3.10 15.81 -15.87
N LYS A 656 -2.40 14.94 -15.12
CA LYS A 656 -2.84 13.56 -14.85
C LYS A 656 -3.78 13.52 -13.66
N PHE A 657 -4.84 12.71 -13.76
CA PHE A 657 -5.80 12.47 -12.68
C PHE A 657 -5.64 11.05 -12.17
N TYR A 658 -5.59 10.90 -10.85
CA TYR A 658 -5.60 9.59 -10.19
C TYR A 658 -6.96 9.29 -9.59
N MET A 659 -7.38 8.04 -9.75
CA MET A 659 -8.60 7.52 -9.15
C MET A 659 -8.43 7.31 -7.66
N TRP A 660 -9.56 7.28 -6.96
CA TRP A 660 -9.60 7.16 -5.51
C TRP A 660 -8.93 5.86 -5.00
N LEU A 661 -9.00 4.74 -5.76
CA LEU A 661 -8.28 3.50 -5.43
C LEU A 661 -6.76 3.65 -5.48
N GLU A 662 -6.27 4.36 -6.50
CA GLU A 662 -4.85 4.65 -6.66
C GLU A 662 -4.38 5.52 -5.49
N TRP A 663 -5.16 6.53 -5.10
CA TRP A 663 -4.91 7.34 -3.91
C TRP A 663 -4.81 6.50 -2.63
N LEU A 664 -5.75 5.58 -2.40
CA LEU A 664 -5.69 4.71 -1.24
C LEU A 664 -4.42 3.84 -1.22
N ALA A 665 -4.05 3.27 -2.36
CA ALA A 665 -2.84 2.45 -2.47
C ALA A 665 -1.57 3.29 -2.21
N LEU A 666 -1.51 4.53 -2.71
CA LEU A 666 -0.40 5.45 -2.48
C LEU A 666 -0.29 5.88 -1.00
N VAL A 667 -1.42 6.10 -0.32
CA VAL A 667 -1.44 6.42 1.12
C VAL A 667 -0.95 5.21 1.93
N ILE A 668 -1.44 4.00 1.63
CA ILE A 668 -0.97 2.77 2.29
C ILE A 668 0.54 2.60 2.08
N LEU A 669 1.03 2.77 0.85
CA LEU A 669 2.45 2.67 0.52
C LEU A 669 3.29 3.65 1.36
N THR A 670 2.85 4.89 1.45
CA THR A 670 3.54 5.95 2.21
C THR A 670 3.58 5.63 3.70
N LEU A 671 2.41 5.32 4.29
CA LEU A 671 2.31 4.97 5.70
C LEU A 671 3.13 3.72 6.04
N SER A 672 3.13 2.70 5.18
CA SER A 672 3.95 1.49 5.36
C SER A 672 5.43 1.80 5.42
N CYS A 673 5.92 2.62 4.47
CA CYS A 673 7.33 3.00 4.46
C CYS A 673 7.69 3.89 5.66
N THR A 674 6.80 4.79 6.07
CA THR A 674 7.01 5.61 7.27
C THR A 674 7.07 4.74 8.53
N VAL A 675 6.13 3.81 8.71
CA VAL A 675 6.15 2.85 9.83
C VAL A 675 7.46 2.07 9.84
N PHE A 676 7.94 1.60 8.69
CA PHE A 676 9.20 0.87 8.61
C PHE A 676 10.38 1.69 9.14
N GLY A 677 10.55 2.93 8.68
CA GLY A 677 11.65 3.76 9.17
C GLY A 677 11.48 4.15 10.65
N LEU A 678 10.24 4.31 11.13
CA LEU A 678 9.98 4.53 12.56
C LEU A 678 10.35 3.33 13.42
N LEU A 679 10.07 2.11 12.95
CA LEU A 679 10.48 0.88 13.61
C LEU A 679 11.99 0.78 13.69
N ASP A 680 12.69 1.21 12.65
CA ASP A 680 14.14 1.21 12.65
C ASP A 680 14.74 2.29 13.57
N THR A 681 14.08 3.45 13.64
CA THR A 681 14.51 4.53 14.55
C THR A 681 14.25 4.27 16.01
N SER A 682 13.30 3.42 16.37
CA SER A 682 12.90 3.24 17.79
C SER A 682 13.99 2.75 18.73
N GLY A 683 15.12 2.26 18.21
CA GLY A 683 16.33 1.94 18.98
C GLY A 683 17.46 2.98 18.92
N SER A 684 17.41 3.93 17.99
CA SER A 684 18.35 5.05 17.91
C SER A 684 17.73 6.26 18.63
N GLY A 685 18.54 7.09 19.29
CA GLY A 685 18.04 8.24 20.04
C GLY A 685 17.04 9.10 19.25
N ALA A 686 16.13 9.80 19.95
CA ALA A 686 15.06 10.57 19.32
C ALA A 686 15.61 11.46 18.19
N ALA A 687 15.15 11.22 16.96
CA ALA A 687 15.59 11.98 15.80
C ALA A 687 15.25 13.47 15.99
N SER A 688 16.21 14.35 15.69
CA SER A 688 15.98 15.79 15.75
C SER A 688 14.82 16.19 14.82
N LEU A 689 13.87 16.97 15.34
CA LEU A 689 12.74 17.50 14.57
C LEU A 689 13.22 18.27 13.32
N MET A 690 14.36 18.97 13.44
CA MET A 690 14.96 19.69 12.32
C MET A 690 15.45 18.75 11.22
N GLY A 691 16.06 17.61 11.60
CA GLY A 691 16.50 16.59 10.66
C GLY A 691 15.33 15.96 9.90
N ILE A 692 14.23 15.65 10.60
CA ILE A 692 12.99 15.15 9.98
C ILE A 692 12.41 16.19 9.02
N THR A 693 12.38 17.46 9.41
CA THR A 693 11.86 18.55 8.56
C THR A 693 12.69 18.71 7.28
N CYS A 694 14.02 18.64 7.39
CA CYS A 694 14.92 18.63 6.23
C CYS A 694 14.65 17.43 5.32
N ALA A 695 14.42 16.24 5.88
CA ALA A 695 14.08 15.05 5.10
C ALA A 695 12.73 15.18 4.36
N LEU A 696 11.72 15.77 4.99
CA LEU A 696 10.43 16.08 4.35
C LEU A 696 10.60 17.08 3.19
N LEU A 697 11.36 18.15 3.40
CA LEU A 697 11.66 19.14 2.35
C LEU A 697 12.47 18.51 1.20
N SER A 698 13.39 17.61 1.51
CA SER A 698 14.12 16.81 0.51
C SER A 698 13.17 15.95 -0.33
N GLY A 699 12.20 15.28 0.31
CA GLY A 699 11.18 14.48 -0.38
C GLY A 699 10.27 15.32 -1.28
N LEU A 700 9.79 16.48 -0.79
CA LEU A 700 8.94 17.40 -1.56
C LEU A 700 9.67 18.00 -2.77
N THR A 701 10.90 18.46 -2.58
CA THR A 701 11.72 19.00 -3.68
C THR A 701 12.09 17.93 -4.69
N SER A 702 12.34 16.69 -4.25
CA SER A 702 12.52 15.54 -5.14
C SER A 702 11.27 15.27 -5.99
N ALA A 703 10.07 15.39 -5.41
CA ALA A 703 8.80 15.18 -6.11
C ALA A 703 8.59 16.20 -7.23
N ILE A 704 8.83 17.48 -6.92
CA ILE A 704 8.79 18.57 -7.91
C ILE A 704 9.83 18.32 -9.01
N ASN A 705 11.08 18.01 -8.63
CA ASN A 705 12.14 17.70 -9.58
C ASN A 705 11.73 16.58 -10.53
N SER A 706 11.23 15.46 -10.00
CA SER A 706 10.85 14.29 -10.79
C SER A 706 9.75 14.61 -11.82
N LEU A 707 8.77 15.43 -11.46
CA LEU A 707 7.68 15.84 -12.36
C LEU A 707 8.13 16.86 -13.40
N VAL A 708 8.91 17.87 -13.00
CA VAL A 708 9.49 18.86 -13.93
C VAL A 708 10.39 18.14 -14.92
N MET A 709 11.18 17.19 -14.43
CA MET A 709 12.06 16.37 -15.25
C MET A 709 11.28 15.46 -16.20
N GLU A 710 10.21 14.81 -15.75
CA GLU A 710 9.34 13.98 -16.60
C GLU A 710 8.76 14.80 -17.75
N ARG A 711 8.27 16.01 -17.47
CA ARG A 711 7.76 16.93 -18.50
C ARG A 711 8.85 17.34 -19.48
N LEU A 712 9.98 17.83 -18.94
CA LEU A 712 11.07 18.36 -19.76
C LEU A 712 11.73 17.29 -20.66
N MET A 713 11.91 16.07 -20.15
CA MET A 713 12.49 14.97 -20.92
C MET A 713 11.56 14.44 -22.02
N ARG A 714 10.24 14.56 -21.84
CA ARG A 714 9.25 14.13 -22.84
C ARG A 714 9.07 15.15 -23.95
N ASP A 715 9.21 16.44 -23.63
CA ASP A 715 9.06 17.53 -24.60
C ASP A 715 10.25 17.65 -25.57
N GLU A 716 11.40 17.04 -25.25
CA GLU A 716 12.62 17.18 -26.04
C GLU A 716 12.95 15.88 -26.81
N THR A 717 13.12 15.99 -28.13
CA THR A 717 13.41 14.85 -29.04
C THR A 717 14.83 14.30 -28.93
N ASP A 718 15.74 15.01 -28.25
CA ASP A 718 17.14 14.61 -28.12
C ASP A 718 17.30 13.26 -27.39
N SER A 719 18.38 12.54 -27.70
CA SER A 719 18.71 11.28 -27.02
C SER A 719 18.93 11.51 -25.51
N TYR A 720 18.58 10.52 -24.70
CA TYR A 720 18.70 10.62 -23.23
C TYR A 720 20.12 10.98 -22.78
N ILE A 721 21.12 10.43 -23.48
CA ILE A 721 22.54 10.56 -23.12
C ILE A 721 23.00 12.01 -23.27
N VAL A 722 22.55 12.71 -24.32
CA VAL A 722 22.79 14.15 -24.52
C VAL A 722 22.06 14.99 -23.45
N GLN A 723 20.82 14.61 -23.10
CA GLN A 723 20.05 15.29 -22.04
C GLN A 723 20.71 15.12 -20.66
N SER A 724 21.32 13.96 -20.39
CA SER A 724 22.01 13.66 -19.12
C SER A 724 23.22 14.57 -18.89
N VAL A 725 24.00 14.88 -19.94
CA VAL A 725 25.10 15.86 -19.84
C VAL A 725 24.59 17.22 -19.40
N ARG A 726 23.50 17.71 -20.00
CA ARG A 726 22.90 19.02 -19.66
C ARG A 726 22.45 19.07 -18.20
N LEU A 727 21.80 18.01 -17.73
CA LEU A 727 21.39 17.90 -16.33
C LEU A 727 22.59 17.90 -15.38
N ASN A 728 23.64 17.14 -15.68
CA ASN A 728 24.81 17.04 -14.81
C ASN A 728 25.63 18.33 -14.76
N ILE A 729 25.70 19.10 -15.86
CA ILE A 729 26.31 20.45 -15.84
C ILE A 729 25.57 21.35 -14.85
N GLY A 730 24.23 21.40 -14.95
CA GLY A 730 23.42 22.18 -14.01
C GLY A 730 23.57 21.69 -12.57
N SER A 731 23.56 20.37 -12.37
CA SER A 731 23.67 19.76 -11.04
C SER A 731 25.02 20.06 -10.40
N LEU A 732 26.11 20.02 -11.17
CA LEU A 732 27.45 20.37 -10.71
C LEU A 732 27.52 21.84 -10.27
N LEU A 733 26.93 22.74 -11.06
CA LEU A 733 26.88 24.18 -10.75
C LEU A 733 26.13 24.44 -9.44
N PHE A 734 24.90 23.91 -9.29
CA PHE A 734 24.11 24.13 -8.08
C PHE A 734 24.65 23.40 -6.86
N ASN A 735 25.19 22.18 -6.99
CA ASN A 735 25.82 21.50 -5.87
C ASN A 735 27.10 22.21 -5.41
N GLY A 736 27.85 22.81 -6.33
CA GLY A 736 29.00 23.66 -6.02
C GLY A 736 28.61 24.89 -5.21
N LEU A 737 27.53 25.59 -5.60
CA LEU A 737 26.99 26.72 -4.83
C LEU A 737 26.50 26.29 -3.44
N LEU A 738 25.73 25.20 -3.37
CA LEU A 738 25.20 24.68 -2.10
C LEU A 738 26.28 24.13 -1.17
N LEU A 739 27.46 23.77 -1.67
CA LEU A 739 28.62 23.43 -0.84
C LEU A 739 29.07 24.61 0.02
N PHE A 740 29.10 25.83 -0.54
CA PHE A 740 29.41 27.04 0.23
C PHE A 740 28.30 27.38 1.23
N VAL A 741 27.03 27.23 0.82
CA VAL A 741 25.88 27.46 1.70
C VAL A 741 25.90 26.50 2.89
N MET A 742 26.19 25.21 2.66
CA MET A 742 26.28 24.22 3.74
C MET A 742 27.39 24.54 4.73
N GLY A 743 28.54 24.99 4.25
CA GLY A 743 29.63 25.41 5.13
C GLY A 743 29.29 26.65 5.93
N TRP A 744 28.60 27.62 5.33
CA TRP A 744 28.18 28.83 6.05
C TRP A 744 27.15 28.51 7.15
N ILE A 745 26.24 27.57 6.90
CA ILE A 745 25.31 27.07 7.93
C ILE A 745 26.07 26.36 9.05
N GLY A 746 27.10 25.57 8.72
CA GLY A 746 27.95 24.89 9.69
C GLY A 746 28.67 25.85 10.65
N ASP A 747 29.17 26.97 10.14
CA ASP A 747 29.80 28.01 10.95
C ASP A 747 28.79 28.83 11.78
N ALA A 748 27.55 28.98 11.29
CA ALA A 748 26.51 29.72 11.98
C ALA A 748 25.89 28.95 13.17
N GLU A 749 25.99 27.61 13.18
CA GLU A 749 25.51 26.80 14.29
C GLU A 749 26.41 26.98 15.52
N HIS A 750 25.83 26.95 16.72
CA HIS A 750 26.56 27.11 17.97
C HIS A 750 26.31 25.87 18.86
N PRO A 751 27.33 25.02 19.10
CA PRO A 751 28.71 25.13 18.63
C PRO A 751 28.86 24.92 17.11
N PRO A 752 29.91 25.49 16.48
CA PRO A 752 30.16 25.33 15.05
C PRO A 752 30.35 23.87 14.69
N ARG A 753 29.81 23.48 13.53
CA ARG A 753 29.83 22.12 13.01
C ARG A 753 30.90 21.96 11.93
N PRO A 754 32.13 21.52 12.29
CA PRO A 754 33.24 21.40 11.33
C PRO A 754 33.02 20.33 10.26
N ASP A 755 32.06 19.42 10.47
CA ASP A 755 31.64 18.40 9.50
C ASP A 755 30.86 18.98 8.31
N LEU A 756 30.29 20.19 8.44
CA LEU A 756 29.56 20.87 7.37
C LEU A 756 30.41 21.90 6.62
N ALA A 757 31.32 22.56 7.32
CA ALA A 757 32.21 23.59 6.78
C ALA A 757 33.51 22.96 6.25
N PHE A 758 33.60 22.83 4.92
CA PHE A 758 34.77 22.19 4.29
C PHE A 758 36.09 22.93 4.53
N TRP A 759 36.06 24.20 4.93
CA TRP A 759 37.24 25.00 5.27
C TRP A 759 37.70 24.85 6.74
N ASN A 760 36.88 24.26 7.60
CA ASN A 760 37.26 23.98 8.99
C ASN A 760 38.12 22.71 9.07
N TYR A 761 39.01 22.70 10.07
CA TYR A 761 39.85 21.55 10.36
C TYR A 761 39.01 20.41 10.96
N ARG A 762 39.21 19.20 10.46
CA ARG A 762 38.55 17.98 10.93
C ARG A 762 39.52 16.80 10.94
N PRO A 763 39.28 15.78 11.79
CA PRO A 763 40.15 14.61 11.85
C PRO A 763 40.17 13.88 10.51
N MET A 764 41.32 13.36 10.09
CA MET A 764 41.45 12.65 8.81
C MET A 764 40.97 11.19 8.85
N SER A 765 40.87 10.57 10.02
CA SER A 765 40.41 9.19 10.20
C SER A 765 39.23 9.11 11.17
N TRP A 766 38.43 8.05 11.02
CA TRP A 766 37.30 7.75 11.89
C TRP A 766 37.75 7.50 13.35
N GLU A 767 38.87 6.81 13.53
CA GLU A 767 39.46 6.56 14.86
C GLU A 767 39.79 7.88 15.59
N CYS A 768 40.35 8.85 14.87
CA CYS A 768 40.63 10.16 15.42
C CYS A 768 39.35 10.95 15.74
N SER A 769 38.28 10.78 14.97
CA SER A 769 37.00 11.43 15.30
C SER A 769 36.38 10.94 16.61
N GLN A 770 36.71 9.72 17.05
CA GLN A 770 36.29 9.19 18.34
C GLN A 770 37.20 9.65 19.49
N ALA A 771 38.49 9.88 19.20
CA ALA A 771 39.48 10.25 20.21
C ALA A 771 39.44 11.75 20.61
N GLY A 772 38.92 12.62 19.74
CA GLY A 772 39.01 14.06 19.94
C GLY A 772 38.46 14.89 18.78
N SER A 773 38.70 16.20 18.84
CA SER A 773 38.26 17.18 17.86
C SER A 773 39.42 18.04 17.37
N CYS A 774 39.29 18.66 16.21
CA CYS A 774 40.32 19.56 15.70
C CYS A 774 40.02 21.01 16.12
N ALA A 775 41.01 21.68 16.68
CA ALA A 775 40.97 23.11 16.95
C ALA A 775 41.08 23.94 15.66
N ALA A 776 40.74 25.23 15.76
CA ALA A 776 40.74 26.14 14.61
C ALA A 776 42.14 26.38 14.00
N ASP A 777 43.20 26.18 14.79
CA ASP A 777 44.60 26.24 14.36
C ASP A 777 45.10 24.94 13.70
N GLY A 778 44.26 23.89 13.68
CA GLY A 778 44.61 22.58 13.16
C GLY A 778 45.28 21.64 14.17
N ALA A 779 45.41 22.04 15.44
CA ALA A 779 45.84 21.13 16.50
C ALA A 779 44.72 20.14 16.85
N PHE A 780 45.06 18.88 17.07
CA PHE A 780 44.09 17.87 17.52
C PHE A 780 43.97 17.93 19.05
N LEU A 781 42.75 18.07 19.55
CA LEU A 781 42.40 18.13 20.98
C LEU A 781 41.71 16.83 21.39
N PHE A 782 42.34 16.05 22.26
CA PHE A 782 41.74 14.84 22.82
C PHE A 782 40.54 15.17 23.72
N ALA A 783 39.46 14.40 23.62
CA ALA A 783 38.23 14.61 24.39
C ALA A 783 38.33 14.18 25.87
N GLY A 784 39.47 13.62 26.30
CA GLY A 784 39.70 13.11 27.64
C GLY A 784 41.19 13.14 28.02
N PRO A 785 41.58 12.59 29.19
CA PRO A 785 42.98 12.43 29.55
C PRO A 785 43.70 11.67 28.42
N GLU A 786 44.86 12.20 28.03
CA GLU A 786 45.66 11.67 26.94
C GLU A 786 45.80 10.15 27.09
N PRO A 787 45.25 9.34 26.16
CA PRO A 787 45.34 7.90 26.28
C PRO A 787 46.82 7.52 26.35
N SER A 788 47.18 6.52 27.15
CA SER A 788 48.58 6.06 27.27
C SER A 788 49.21 5.66 25.92
N ASN A 789 48.37 5.46 24.89
CA ASN A 789 48.77 5.12 23.52
C ASN A 789 48.68 6.33 22.56
N ALA A 790 48.54 7.57 23.06
CA ALA A 790 48.45 8.77 22.23
C ALA A 790 49.69 8.99 21.36
N ALA A 791 50.86 8.52 21.81
CA ALA A 791 52.10 8.54 21.04
C ALA A 791 52.04 7.66 19.77
N GLU A 792 51.18 6.64 19.75
CA GLU A 792 51.03 5.72 18.62
C GLU A 792 49.92 6.17 17.66
N LEU A 793 48.87 6.83 18.17
CA LEU A 793 47.77 7.36 17.36
C LEU A 793 48.07 8.81 16.94
N ALA A 794 48.89 8.97 15.91
CA ALA A 794 49.18 10.28 15.31
C ALA A 794 47.94 10.84 14.57
N CYS A 795 47.04 11.47 15.32
CA CYS A 795 45.84 12.09 14.76
C CYS A 795 46.17 13.40 14.03
N ALA A 796 45.93 13.41 12.73
CA ALA A 796 46.13 14.58 11.88
C ALA A 796 44.80 15.25 11.55
N CYS A 797 44.80 16.58 11.61
CA CYS A 797 43.69 17.43 11.19
C CYS A 797 43.90 17.93 9.76
N GLY A 798 42.86 17.87 8.95
CA GLY A 798 42.86 18.38 7.57
C GLY A 798 41.68 19.30 7.32
N ARG A 799 41.81 20.19 6.33
CA ARG A 799 40.72 21.01 5.78
C ARG A 799 40.69 20.91 4.26
N GLY A 800 39.50 21.01 3.68
CA GLY A 800 39.28 20.93 2.24
C GLY A 800 38.04 20.11 1.86
N VAL A 801 37.66 20.19 0.58
CA VAL A 801 36.48 19.49 0.05
C VAL A 801 36.64 17.97 0.11
N PHE A 802 37.84 17.46 -0.17
CA PHE A 802 38.14 16.03 -0.27
C PHE A 802 38.87 15.45 0.95
N VAL A 803 38.92 16.17 2.08
CA VAL A 803 39.50 15.62 3.32
C VAL A 803 38.62 14.47 3.83
N GLY A 804 39.26 13.36 4.20
CA GLY A 804 38.61 12.13 4.69
C GLY A 804 38.33 11.08 3.61
N TRP A 805 38.46 11.40 2.33
CA TRP A 805 38.11 10.49 1.23
C TRP A 805 39.01 9.25 1.13
N GLY A 806 40.27 9.36 1.56
CA GLY A 806 41.22 8.25 1.60
C GLY A 806 41.02 7.28 2.76
N ALA A 807 40.21 7.63 3.77
CA ALA A 807 40.11 6.85 5.00
C ALA A 807 39.28 5.58 4.85
N SER A 808 38.34 5.52 3.90
CA SER A 808 37.45 4.37 3.71
C SER A 808 37.05 4.18 2.25
N TRP A 809 37.13 2.93 1.77
CA TRP A 809 36.65 2.54 0.44
C TRP A 809 35.15 2.78 0.25
N VAL A 810 34.38 2.86 1.35
CA VAL A 810 32.93 3.08 1.35
C VAL A 810 32.56 4.41 0.70
N VAL A 811 33.40 5.44 0.80
CA VAL A 811 33.18 6.75 0.15
C VAL A 811 33.19 6.59 -1.38
N TYR A 812 34.13 5.82 -1.92
CA TYR A 812 34.20 5.55 -3.36
C TYR A 812 33.05 4.66 -3.83
N ALA A 813 32.61 3.70 -3.01
CA ALA A 813 31.42 2.90 -3.28
C ALA A 813 30.14 3.76 -3.28
N ALA A 814 30.02 4.72 -2.36
CA ALA A 814 28.93 5.69 -2.32
C ALA A 814 28.94 6.59 -3.55
N LEU A 815 30.11 7.06 -3.99
CA LEU A 815 30.27 7.83 -5.22
C LEU A 815 29.84 7.00 -6.45
N ALA A 816 30.37 5.79 -6.61
CA ALA A 816 30.07 4.93 -7.75
C ALA A 816 28.58 4.58 -7.83
N SER A 817 27.97 4.18 -6.71
CA SER A 817 26.53 3.89 -6.63
C SER A 817 25.68 5.14 -6.86
N GLY A 818 26.12 6.32 -6.38
CA GLY A 818 25.49 7.61 -6.66
C GLY A 818 25.47 7.96 -8.16
N VAL A 819 26.59 7.73 -8.86
CA VAL A 819 26.70 7.97 -10.31
C VAL A 819 25.76 7.03 -11.08
N VAL A 820 25.81 5.73 -10.79
CA VAL A 820 24.93 4.73 -11.42
C VAL A 820 23.47 5.06 -11.14
N TYR A 821 23.11 5.37 -9.89
CA TYR A 821 21.75 5.75 -9.52
C TYR A 821 21.27 6.98 -10.28
N SER A 822 22.09 8.05 -10.35
CA SER A 822 21.71 9.28 -11.07
C SER A 822 21.43 9.02 -12.55
N TRP A 823 22.24 8.16 -13.17
CA TRP A 823 22.08 7.75 -14.56
C TRP A 823 20.83 6.91 -14.79
N VAL A 824 20.62 5.88 -13.97
CA VAL A 824 19.48 4.97 -14.12
C VAL A 824 18.17 5.69 -13.77
N THR A 825 18.19 6.63 -12.82
CA THR A 825 17.03 7.45 -12.46
C THR A 825 16.48 8.20 -13.66
N GLY A 826 17.33 8.90 -14.42
CA GLY A 826 16.87 9.64 -15.59
C GLY A 826 16.36 8.72 -16.70
N LEU A 827 16.94 7.52 -16.87
CA LEU A 827 16.41 6.50 -17.78
C LEU A 827 15.00 6.05 -17.37
N VAL A 828 14.80 5.75 -16.08
CA VAL A 828 13.50 5.33 -15.55
C VAL A 828 12.47 6.46 -15.67
N VAL A 829 12.82 7.71 -15.37
CA VAL A 829 11.89 8.86 -15.53
C VAL A 829 11.53 9.11 -16.99
N LYS A 830 12.44 8.84 -17.93
CA LYS A 830 12.14 8.95 -19.37
C LYS A 830 11.23 7.81 -19.85
N GLN A 831 11.48 6.58 -19.40
CA GLN A 831 10.75 5.38 -19.84
C GLN A 831 9.43 5.14 -19.11
N PHE A 832 9.34 5.55 -17.85
CA PHE A 832 8.22 5.30 -16.94
C PHE A 832 7.72 6.62 -16.33
N SER A 833 6.57 6.57 -15.67
CA SER A 833 6.05 7.72 -14.91
C SER A 833 6.86 7.92 -13.63
N SER A 834 6.96 9.16 -13.15
CA SER A 834 7.50 9.51 -11.83
C SER A 834 6.87 8.72 -10.66
N ILE A 835 5.62 8.29 -10.80
CA ILE A 835 4.94 7.44 -9.81
C ILE A 835 5.42 5.99 -9.87
N TYR A 836 5.67 5.43 -11.04
CA TYR A 836 6.25 4.08 -11.14
C TYR A 836 7.63 4.02 -10.48
N ARG A 837 8.39 5.11 -10.58
CA ARG A 837 9.64 5.28 -9.83
C ARG A 837 9.41 5.22 -8.31
N SER A 838 8.43 5.96 -7.78
CA SER A 838 8.04 5.89 -6.36
C SER A 838 7.68 4.47 -5.92
N VAL A 839 6.94 3.72 -6.75
CA VAL A 839 6.60 2.32 -6.47
C VAL A 839 7.85 1.45 -6.42
N ALA A 840 8.77 1.63 -7.37
CA ALA A 840 10.06 0.93 -7.40
C ALA A 840 10.92 1.26 -6.16
N ASP A 841 10.91 2.51 -5.69
CA ASP A 841 11.57 2.90 -4.44
C ASP A 841 11.03 2.12 -3.24
N GLY A 842 9.76 1.69 -3.26
CA GLY A 842 9.20 0.84 -2.22
C GLY A 842 9.82 -0.56 -2.20
N ILE A 843 10.01 -1.17 -3.39
CA ILE A 843 10.62 -2.50 -3.53
C ILE A 843 12.08 -2.49 -3.06
N MET A 844 12.79 -1.39 -3.24
CA MET A 844 14.16 -1.21 -2.76
C MET A 844 14.30 -1.44 -1.25
N LEU A 845 13.29 -1.14 -0.42
CA LEU A 845 13.34 -1.44 1.02
C LEU A 845 13.45 -2.94 1.31
N LEU A 846 12.89 -3.81 0.45
CA LEU A 846 13.06 -5.26 0.56
C LEU A 846 14.52 -5.65 0.33
N VAL A 847 15.13 -5.10 -0.72
CA VAL A 847 16.52 -5.41 -1.08
C VAL A 847 17.46 -4.91 0.01
N LEU A 848 17.20 -3.70 0.52
CA LEU A 848 17.96 -3.12 1.62
C LEU A 848 17.87 -4.03 2.85
N TYR A 849 16.66 -4.36 3.31
CA TYR A 849 16.43 -5.11 4.53
C TYR A 849 16.87 -6.58 4.47
N PHE A 850 16.54 -7.31 3.40
CA PHE A 850 16.81 -8.75 3.33
C PHE A 850 18.18 -9.11 2.76
N ALA A 851 18.78 -8.25 1.93
CA ALA A 851 20.03 -8.57 1.25
C ALA A 851 21.18 -7.66 1.71
N LEU A 852 21.04 -6.34 1.57
CA LEU A 852 22.18 -5.44 1.79
C LEU A 852 22.54 -5.27 3.26
N THR A 853 21.57 -5.09 4.16
CA THR A 853 21.86 -4.94 5.60
C THR A 853 22.56 -6.18 6.17
N PRO A 854 22.05 -7.42 5.98
CA PRO A 854 22.75 -8.62 6.47
C PRO A 854 24.13 -8.80 5.85
N LEU A 855 24.27 -8.50 4.55
CA LEU A 855 25.56 -8.62 3.85
C LEU A 855 26.59 -7.60 4.36
N MET A 856 26.17 -6.37 4.62
CA MET A 856 27.06 -5.26 4.97
C MET A 856 27.38 -5.19 6.47
N ASP A 857 26.47 -5.66 7.33
CA ASP A 857 26.65 -5.63 8.78
C ASP A 857 27.03 -7.00 9.36
N GLN A 858 27.12 -8.03 8.50
CA GLN A 858 27.39 -9.43 8.87
C GLN A 858 26.42 -9.96 9.95
N THR A 859 25.23 -9.38 10.03
CA THR A 859 24.19 -9.80 10.97
C THR A 859 23.45 -11.03 10.43
N PRO A 860 22.95 -11.92 11.30
CA PRO A 860 22.09 -13.02 10.87
C PRO A 860 20.85 -12.49 10.14
N PHE A 861 20.21 -13.33 9.33
CA PHE A 861 18.98 -12.97 8.62
C PHE A 861 17.95 -12.34 9.57
N PRO A 862 17.32 -11.21 9.21
CA PRO A 862 16.56 -10.36 10.12
C PRO A 862 15.15 -10.92 10.40
N ILE A 863 15.02 -12.23 10.55
CA ILE A 863 13.76 -12.93 10.83
C ILE A 863 13.28 -12.65 12.27
N GLN A 864 14.17 -12.15 13.14
CA GLN A 864 13.85 -11.88 14.54
C GLN A 864 12.86 -10.71 14.72
N ASP A 865 12.76 -9.80 13.75
CA ASP A 865 11.83 -8.66 13.80
C ASP A 865 10.60 -8.87 12.92
N MET A 866 9.64 -9.66 13.42
CA MET A 866 8.40 -9.95 12.71
C MET A 866 7.57 -8.70 12.39
N ALA A 867 7.66 -7.64 13.21
CA ALA A 867 6.95 -6.38 12.92
C ALA A 867 7.57 -5.67 11.72
N LYS A 868 8.90 -5.48 11.71
CA LYS A 868 9.62 -4.93 10.55
C LYS A 868 9.39 -5.79 9.32
N LEU A 869 9.49 -7.12 9.45
CA LEU A 869 9.25 -8.07 8.37
C LEU A 869 7.87 -7.89 7.72
N CYS A 870 6.81 -7.86 8.53
CA CYS A 870 5.44 -7.68 8.04
C CYS A 870 5.26 -6.35 7.30
N VAL A 871 5.80 -5.26 7.86
CA VAL A 871 5.69 -3.92 7.24
C VAL A 871 6.50 -3.84 5.95
N VAL A 872 7.72 -4.40 5.93
CA VAL A 872 8.59 -4.47 4.75
C VAL A 872 7.91 -5.24 3.61
N LEU A 873 7.20 -6.33 3.90
CA LEU A 873 6.43 -7.08 2.90
C LEU A 873 5.14 -6.35 2.46
N MET A 874 4.57 -5.48 3.29
CA MET A 874 3.40 -4.68 2.94
C MET A 874 3.70 -3.62 1.87
N VAL A 875 4.91 -3.05 1.89
CA VAL A 875 5.37 -2.04 0.91
C VAL A 875 5.23 -2.49 -0.56
N PRO A 876 5.87 -3.59 -1.03
CA PRO A 876 5.72 -4.05 -2.43
C PRO A 876 4.29 -4.48 -2.77
N LEU A 877 3.54 -5.01 -1.80
CA LEU A 877 2.13 -5.38 -2.00
C LEU A 877 1.26 -4.13 -2.27
N SER A 878 1.52 -3.03 -1.58
CA SER A 878 0.82 -1.77 -1.86
C SER A 878 1.20 -1.17 -3.22
N GLY A 879 2.47 -1.27 -3.63
CA GLY A 879 2.94 -0.86 -4.95
C GLY A 879 2.34 -1.70 -6.10
N THR A 880 2.20 -3.01 -5.91
CA THR A 880 1.52 -3.89 -6.88
C THR A 880 0.02 -3.62 -6.91
N THR A 881 -0.60 -3.35 -5.77
CA THR A 881 -2.02 -2.95 -5.69
C THR A 881 -2.28 -1.66 -6.48
N PHE A 882 -1.40 -0.65 -6.34
CA PHE A 882 -1.45 0.57 -7.15
C PHE A 882 -1.34 0.25 -8.65
N SER A 883 -0.38 -0.59 -9.04
CA SER A 883 -0.16 -0.94 -10.46
C SER A 883 -1.35 -1.67 -11.07
N TYR A 884 -1.99 -2.56 -10.31
CA TYR A 884 -3.21 -3.25 -10.75
C TYR A 884 -4.40 -2.30 -10.83
N ALA A 885 -4.56 -1.39 -9.87
CA ALA A 885 -5.64 -0.40 -9.90
C ALA A 885 -5.53 0.53 -11.12
N ALA A 886 -4.31 0.98 -11.44
CA ALA A 886 -4.04 1.79 -12.63
C ALA A 886 -4.32 1.03 -13.93
N TRP A 887 -3.92 -0.25 -13.99
CA TRP A 887 -4.15 -1.09 -15.16
C TRP A 887 -5.65 -1.37 -15.39
N GLU A 888 -6.42 -1.70 -14.34
CA GLU A 888 -7.87 -1.91 -14.46
C GLU A 888 -8.60 -0.63 -14.91
N MET A 889 -8.12 0.54 -14.48
CA MET A 889 -8.66 1.83 -14.93
C MET A 889 -8.39 2.07 -16.41
N GLN A 890 -7.17 1.83 -16.88
CA GLN A 890 -6.82 1.95 -18.30
C GLN A 890 -7.70 1.05 -19.17
N GLN A 891 -7.87 -0.21 -18.76
CA GLN A 891 -8.73 -1.15 -19.45
C GLN A 891 -10.20 -0.68 -19.50
N ALA A 892 -10.70 -0.08 -18.41
CA ALA A 892 -12.06 0.45 -18.37
C ALA A 892 -12.25 1.65 -19.31
N ILE A 893 -11.25 2.52 -19.44
CA ILE A 893 -11.29 3.68 -20.35
C ILE A 893 -11.24 3.21 -21.81
N GLU A 894 -10.32 2.32 -22.16
CA GLU A 894 -10.22 1.76 -23.52
C GLU A 894 -11.52 1.06 -23.95
N THR A 895 -12.16 0.35 -23.02
CA THR A 895 -13.45 -0.30 -23.28
C THR A 895 -14.57 0.73 -23.49
N ALA A 896 -14.54 1.85 -22.77
CA ALA A 896 -15.50 2.94 -22.93
C ALA A 896 -15.36 3.64 -24.29
N GLU A 897 -14.12 3.95 -24.68
CA GLU A 897 -13.81 4.60 -25.95
C GLU A 897 -14.16 3.69 -27.14
N GLY A 898 -13.83 2.40 -27.05
CA GLY A 898 -14.19 1.41 -28.07
C GLY A 898 -15.70 1.20 -28.23
N ALA A 899 -16.47 1.30 -27.14
CA ALA A 899 -17.93 1.17 -27.20
C ALA A 899 -18.62 2.38 -27.86
N GLY A 900 -18.05 3.59 -27.71
CA GLY A 900 -18.61 4.80 -28.32
C GLY A 900 -18.47 4.87 -29.85
N ALA A 901 -17.47 4.19 -30.42
CA ALA A 901 -17.20 4.22 -31.85
C ALA A 901 -18.22 3.42 -32.70
N CYS A 902 -18.89 2.40 -32.13
CA CYS A 902 -19.74 1.49 -32.90
C CYS A 902 -21.22 1.92 -32.99
N THR A 903 -21.64 3.00 -32.33
CA THR A 903 -23.04 3.43 -32.30
C THR A 903 -23.36 4.62 -33.22
N GLY A 904 -22.41 5.02 -34.08
CA GLY A 904 -22.48 6.29 -34.82
C GLY A 904 -23.12 6.27 -36.21
N ASP A 905 -23.20 5.15 -36.93
CA ASP A 905 -23.39 5.19 -38.40
C ASP A 905 -24.63 4.47 -38.98
N ASP A 906 -25.50 3.86 -38.16
CA ASP A 906 -26.64 3.08 -38.71
C ASP A 906 -27.97 3.85 -38.86
N ASP A 907 -28.04 5.13 -38.44
CA ASP A 907 -29.26 5.94 -38.58
C ASP A 907 -29.38 6.72 -39.91
N GLY A 908 -28.42 6.56 -40.84
CA GLY A 908 -28.40 7.26 -42.13
C GLY A 908 -29.20 6.62 -43.27
N ALA A 909 -29.68 5.37 -43.15
CA ALA A 909 -30.18 4.61 -44.31
C ALA A 909 -31.70 4.33 -44.32
N ARG A 910 -32.52 5.05 -43.54
CA ARG A 910 -33.97 4.78 -43.43
C ARG A 910 -34.92 5.95 -43.64
N GLY A 911 -34.53 6.96 -44.42
CA GLY A 911 -35.43 8.01 -44.90
C GLY A 911 -35.20 8.32 -46.37
N GLY A 912 -35.94 7.67 -47.28
CA GLY A 912 -35.77 7.91 -48.73
C GLY A 912 -36.67 7.09 -49.67
N GLY A 913 -37.97 7.04 -49.41
CA GLY A 913 -39.01 6.69 -50.39
C GLY A 913 -40.34 7.27 -49.89
N ALA A 914 -41.14 8.04 -50.62
CA ALA A 914 -41.34 8.13 -52.06
C ALA A 914 -41.99 9.47 -52.44
N MET A 915 -41.72 9.98 -53.65
CA MET A 915 -42.69 10.43 -54.68
C MET A 915 -42.01 11.35 -55.71
N GLY A 916 -42.22 11.07 -57.01
CA GLY A 916 -42.25 12.12 -58.04
C GLY A 916 -41.30 11.98 -59.24
N GLU A 917 -41.81 11.36 -60.31
CA GLU A 917 -41.75 11.76 -61.74
C GLU A 917 -40.42 11.91 -62.52
N ASP A 918 -40.29 11.04 -63.52
CA ASP A 918 -40.01 11.29 -64.94
C ASP A 918 -39.04 12.42 -65.37
N SER A 919 -37.87 12.03 -65.88
CA SER A 919 -37.45 12.47 -67.23
C SER A 919 -36.24 11.73 -67.79
N SER A 920 -36.34 11.50 -69.09
CA SER A 920 -35.52 10.68 -69.95
C SER A 920 -34.21 11.34 -70.40
N ARG A 921 -33.14 10.55 -70.56
CA ARG A 921 -32.08 10.59 -71.63
C ARG A 921 -30.92 9.68 -71.19
N ALA A 922 -30.70 8.51 -71.77
CA ALA A 922 -30.13 8.20 -73.10
C ALA A 922 -28.63 8.54 -73.25
N CYS A 923 -27.87 7.47 -73.57
CA CYS A 923 -26.49 7.38 -74.09
C CYS A 923 -25.35 7.60 -73.07
N GLY A 924 -24.34 6.74 -72.94
CA GLY A 924 -23.92 5.59 -73.73
C GLY A 924 -22.85 4.76 -73.00
N ALA A 925 -22.66 3.55 -73.51
CA ALA A 925 -21.66 2.57 -73.08
C ALA A 925 -20.22 3.01 -73.41
N ASP A 926 -19.24 2.64 -72.58
CA ASP A 926 -18.21 1.65 -72.98
C ASP A 926 -17.30 1.21 -71.80
N GLY A 927 -16.81 -0.03 -71.87
CA GLY A 927 -15.64 -0.66 -71.21
C GLY A 927 -15.48 -0.51 -69.67
N GLY A 928 -15.51 -1.54 -68.83
CA GLY A 928 -14.88 -2.85 -68.98
C GLY A 928 -13.48 -2.83 -68.35
N GLU A 929 -13.38 -3.20 -67.06
CA GLU A 929 -12.29 -4.00 -66.46
C GLU A 929 -12.42 -4.00 -64.92
N GLY A 930 -12.40 -5.19 -64.33
CA GLY A 930 -12.37 -5.39 -62.89
C GLY A 930 -10.95 -5.59 -62.38
N CYS A 931 -10.69 -5.21 -61.13
CA CYS A 931 -9.69 -5.78 -60.23
C CYS A 931 -9.97 -5.23 -58.82
N GLU A 932 -10.44 -6.05 -57.89
CA GLU A 932 -9.62 -6.74 -56.88
C GLU A 932 -8.98 -5.78 -55.85
N CYS A 933 -9.68 -5.60 -54.73
CA CYS A 933 -9.13 -5.02 -53.50
C CYS A 933 -8.37 -6.09 -52.73
N GLY A 934 -7.06 -5.91 -52.55
CA GLY A 934 -6.25 -6.77 -51.68
C GLY A 934 -4.80 -6.31 -51.48
N ASN A 935 -4.48 -6.06 -50.22
CA ASN A 935 -3.21 -6.35 -49.51
C ASN A 935 -2.14 -5.27 -49.26
N ASP A 936 -1.86 -5.20 -47.94
CA ASP A 936 -0.54 -5.29 -47.28
C ASP A 936 0.46 -4.12 -47.40
N VAL A 937 0.43 -3.26 -46.39
CA VAL A 937 1.57 -2.40 -46.00
C VAL A 937 2.56 -3.25 -45.19
N ARG A 938 3.60 -3.73 -45.88
CA ARG A 938 4.79 -4.36 -45.28
C ARG A 938 5.87 -3.29 -45.07
N ALA A 939 6.24 -3.07 -43.81
CA ALA A 939 7.37 -2.23 -43.43
C ALA A 939 8.69 -2.85 -43.93
N THR A 940 9.42 -2.11 -44.75
CA THR A 940 10.79 -2.42 -45.19
C THR A 940 11.81 -1.96 -44.16
N SER A 941 12.57 -2.91 -43.62
CA SER A 941 13.87 -2.70 -43.00
C SER A 941 14.90 -2.24 -44.04
N SER A 942 15.71 -1.23 -43.74
CA SER A 942 16.94 -0.93 -44.49
C SER A 942 18.17 -1.19 -43.62
N SER A 943 19.02 -2.06 -44.17
CA SER A 943 20.39 -2.37 -43.77
C SER A 943 21.37 -1.68 -44.73
N ALA A 944 22.63 -1.58 -44.29
CA ALA A 944 23.83 -1.17 -45.02
C ALA A 944 24.00 0.36 -45.19
N GLY A 945 25.20 0.94 -45.18
CA GLY A 945 26.55 0.38 -45.21
C GLY A 945 27.55 1.53 -45.38
N ALA A 946 28.83 1.21 -45.18
CA ALA A 946 29.97 2.10 -45.29
C ALA A 946 30.15 2.77 -46.67
N GLY A 947 30.82 3.91 -46.72
CA GLY A 947 31.32 4.51 -47.97
C GLY A 947 31.89 5.92 -47.78
N ALA A 948 33.15 6.09 -48.19
CA ALA A 948 33.98 7.29 -48.04
C ALA A 948 33.85 8.30 -49.21
N SER A 949 34.54 9.45 -49.05
CA SER A 949 34.83 10.52 -50.03
C SER A 949 33.64 11.39 -50.45
N GLY A 950 33.74 12.70 -50.71
CA GLY A 950 34.82 13.67 -50.73
C GLY A 950 34.33 14.93 -51.46
N GLY A 951 34.85 16.11 -51.08
CA GLY A 951 35.06 17.25 -51.98
C GLY A 951 33.92 18.21 -52.36
N ALA A 952 34.29 19.49 -52.46
CA ALA A 952 33.61 20.67 -53.03
C ALA A 952 32.47 21.28 -52.17
N LYS A 953 32.60 22.46 -51.53
CA LYS A 953 33.02 23.82 -51.97
C LYS A 953 32.10 24.41 -53.05
N VAL A 954 31.09 25.20 -52.65
CA VAL A 954 30.67 26.44 -53.35
C VAL A 954 30.07 27.42 -52.33
N ASP A 955 30.47 28.66 -52.57
CA ASP A 955 30.31 29.90 -51.85
C ASP A 955 28.94 30.60 -52.03
N SER A 956 28.57 31.33 -50.96
CA SER A 956 28.23 32.77 -50.98
C SER A 956 26.79 33.32 -51.06
N ARG A 957 26.65 34.41 -50.26
CA ARG A 957 25.73 35.56 -50.28
C ARG A 957 24.37 35.37 -49.60
N GLY A 958 23.92 36.27 -48.71
CA GLY A 958 24.49 37.52 -48.22
C GLY A 958 23.48 38.34 -47.41
N LEU A 959 23.98 39.43 -46.79
CA LEU A 959 23.30 40.68 -46.39
C LEU A 959 22.30 40.56 -45.20
N ASP A 960 22.21 41.43 -44.20
CA ASP A 960 22.82 42.72 -43.79
C ASP A 960 22.61 42.83 -42.26
N SER A 961 23.60 43.17 -41.43
CA SER A 961 24.10 44.53 -41.13
C SER A 961 23.04 45.52 -40.64
N ARG A 962 22.82 45.61 -39.32
CA ARG A 962 22.71 46.92 -38.65
C ARG A 962 23.21 46.86 -37.21
N ALA A 963 24.22 47.68 -36.97
CA ALA A 963 24.88 47.93 -35.70
C ALA A 963 24.15 49.00 -34.89
N VAL A 964 24.18 48.87 -33.56
CA VAL A 964 24.30 50.00 -32.62
C VAL A 964 25.23 49.55 -31.49
N ALA A 965 26.32 50.30 -31.32
CA ALA A 965 27.38 50.11 -30.33
C ALA A 965 27.12 51.02 -29.09
N PRO A 966 27.96 51.03 -28.04
CA PRO A 966 27.50 50.88 -26.66
C PRO A 966 27.68 52.13 -25.79
N ALA A 967 26.97 52.21 -24.68
CA ALA A 967 27.25 53.18 -23.61
C ALA A 967 27.95 52.49 -22.44
N ALA A 968 29.22 52.82 -22.27
CA ALA A 968 30.03 52.55 -21.10
C ALA A 968 29.67 53.53 -19.96
N ALA A 969 29.66 53.05 -18.73
CA ALA A 969 29.81 53.90 -17.55
C ALA A 969 30.76 53.22 -16.55
N ARG A 970 31.99 53.77 -16.51
CA ARG A 970 32.94 53.66 -15.40
C ARG A 970 32.40 54.47 -14.21
N ALA A 971 32.52 53.94 -13.01
CA ALA A 971 32.76 54.75 -11.82
C ALA A 971 33.70 54.00 -10.87
N ALA A 972 34.89 54.58 -10.70
CA ALA A 972 35.85 54.26 -9.66
C ALA A 972 35.72 55.34 -8.56
N GLY A 973 35.94 54.94 -7.31
CA GLY A 973 36.07 55.81 -6.13
C GLY A 973 36.12 54.91 -4.88
N SER A 974 37.29 54.47 -4.41
CA SER A 974 38.30 55.17 -3.59
C SER A 974 37.91 55.31 -2.10
N ALA A 975 38.77 54.70 -1.28
CA ALA A 975 39.21 55.13 0.05
C ALA A 975 38.20 55.16 1.22
N GLY A 976 38.56 54.40 2.26
CA GLY A 976 37.96 54.47 3.60
C GLY A 976 38.73 53.57 4.57
N ALA A 977 39.92 54.03 4.99
CA ALA A 977 40.68 53.44 6.07
C ALA A 977 40.17 54.00 7.43
N GLY A 978 40.24 53.16 8.47
CA GLY A 978 40.26 53.60 9.88
C GLY A 978 39.11 53.07 10.73
N GLY A 979 39.45 52.36 11.81
CA GLY A 979 38.50 52.04 12.87
C GLY A 979 38.85 50.82 13.72
N ALA A 980 39.95 50.89 14.46
CA ALA A 980 40.20 50.01 15.59
C ALA A 980 39.28 50.39 16.76
N MET A 981 38.66 49.41 17.43
CA MET A 981 38.37 49.46 18.86
C MET A 981 38.00 48.05 19.37
N GLY A 982 38.68 47.63 20.43
CA GLY A 982 38.34 46.43 21.19
C GLY A 982 37.47 46.73 22.41
N GLY A 983 37.09 45.66 23.10
CA GLY A 983 36.71 45.66 24.51
C GLY A 983 35.24 45.35 24.81
N ALA A 984 34.93 44.07 25.06
CA ALA A 984 34.42 43.53 26.34
C ALA A 984 33.96 42.08 26.12
#